data_AF-A0A6B3D293-F1
#
_entry.id   AF-A0A6B3D293-F1
#
_cell.length_a   1.000
_cell.length_b   1.000
_cell.length_c   1.000
_cell.angle_alpha   90.00
_cell.angle_beta   90.00
_cell.angle_gamma   90.00
#
_symmetry.space_group_name_H-M   'P 1'
#
loop_
_entity.id
_entity.type
_entity.pdbx_description
1 polymer ?
#
loop_
_entity_poly.entity_id
_entity_poly.type
_entity_poly.pdbx_seq_one_letter_code
_entity_poly.pdbx_strand_id
1 'polypeptide(L)'
;AACGLPAPADERLTELAAVLPASGTLPELLAGLDLLDRIDAGHLPGLTEPDDPAAAPDTADTARAARTAHAAELLTAAAVRQVEGLTGSEKPEDARALLELAQRADRLGGIRLTDALARLAADGAPLIAAAAGAVRVLTGHEEAEAFGERVASWVDGAVDSTSRATLTARLSGVLTVAGPLLTVGVGALDPLLDRVVELDDSAFLARLPALRGGFDTLSPAARDRLLGTVEERLGERVDDLDADDPAELARRTAADLAARELLSGLGLPVPTSPHDGRVPPSSDHSTAAPATVTASLTGVTRAGAPPAEATPTGTAPVTALPTEATLATPPLTEAPPVTALLTEPAPATAPLAAGTPAQAPARTLAPADRWRLVLGRSSDRLPSGAARLATALDELYGAGHGEGSRGGLPGRGGSGAGGGREPSFPGVREWSEELAALFGPGVREEVLAAAAVTGRQDVLAELDPAAATPSVELLRTILQYAGGLPEARLAALRPLVRHLVEELTRQLATRLRPALTGAMTARPTRRPGGRLDLPRTLHANLATARRTTDGTIQVIPEKPVFRSRARRSADWRLILVTDVSGSMEASTIWSALTASVLAGVPTLSTHFLAFSTEVVDLTGHVRDPLSLLLEVSVGGGTHIAAGLRHARGLIEVPSRTLVVVISDFEEGGPLAGLLAEVRALVNTGCHVLGCASLDDAGRPRYSTGVAGQLVAAGMPVAALSPLELARWIGEKTA
;
A
#
# COMPACT_ATOMS: atom_id res chain seq x y z
N ALA A 1 0.56 2.95 -49.85
CA ALA A 1 1.94 2.45 -49.76
C ALA A 1 2.03 1.60 -48.51
N ALA A 2 2.35 0.31 -48.64
CA ALA A 2 2.58 -0.56 -47.49
C ALA A 2 3.99 -0.28 -46.96
N CYS A 3 4.11 0.57 -45.94
CA CYS A 3 5.38 0.88 -45.30
C CYS A 3 5.79 -0.19 -44.27
N GLY A 4 5.60 -1.46 -44.62
CA GLY A 4 6.04 -2.60 -43.82
C GLY A 4 7.55 -2.74 -43.87
N LEU A 5 8.17 -3.00 -42.73
CA LEU A 5 9.58 -3.41 -42.61
C LEU A 5 9.64 -4.84 -42.07
N PRO A 6 9.19 -5.86 -42.83
CA PRO A 6 9.04 -7.23 -42.32
C PRO A 6 10.38 -7.87 -41.94
N ALA A 7 11.44 -7.65 -42.72
CA ALA A 7 12.77 -8.20 -42.41
C ALA A 7 13.39 -7.59 -41.12
N PRO A 8 13.40 -6.25 -40.91
CA PRO A 8 13.74 -5.68 -39.62
C PRO A 8 12.84 -6.14 -38.46
N ALA A 9 11.54 -6.37 -38.70
CA ALA A 9 10.64 -6.91 -37.67
C ALA A 9 11.03 -8.34 -37.27
N ASP A 10 11.34 -9.21 -38.23
CA ASP A 10 11.81 -10.58 -37.98
C ASP A 10 13.16 -10.61 -37.25
N GLU A 11 14.07 -9.67 -37.53
CA GLU A 11 15.32 -9.47 -36.79
C GLU A 11 15.05 -9.07 -35.33
N ARG A 12 14.19 -8.07 -35.09
CA ARG A 12 13.86 -7.61 -33.73
C ARG A 12 13.08 -8.64 -32.93
N LEU A 13 12.22 -9.46 -33.56
CA LEU A 13 11.59 -10.62 -32.92
C LEU A 13 12.62 -11.64 -32.44
N THR A 14 13.68 -11.86 -33.23
CA THR A 14 14.77 -12.79 -32.89
C THR A 14 15.62 -12.25 -31.74
N GLU A 15 15.97 -10.96 -31.74
CA GLU A 15 16.65 -10.30 -30.61
C GLU A 15 15.80 -10.31 -29.33
N LEU A 16 14.51 -9.99 -29.44
CA LEU A 16 13.55 -9.98 -28.33
C LEU A 16 13.48 -11.35 -27.65
N ALA A 17 13.41 -12.43 -28.43
CA ALA A 17 13.46 -13.80 -27.91
C ALA A 17 14.79 -14.17 -27.22
N ALA A 18 15.89 -13.51 -27.57
CA ALA A 18 17.22 -13.78 -27.00
C ALA A 18 17.55 -12.94 -25.75
N VAL A 19 17.12 -11.67 -25.71
CA VAL A 19 17.53 -10.70 -24.68
C VAL A 19 16.54 -10.64 -23.51
N LEU A 20 15.25 -10.38 -23.80
CA LEU A 20 14.25 -10.14 -22.76
C LEU A 20 14.11 -11.29 -21.75
N PRO A 21 14.11 -12.59 -22.14
CA PRO A 21 14.04 -13.71 -21.19
C PRO A 21 15.17 -13.80 -20.15
N ALA A 22 16.25 -13.05 -20.31
CA ALA A 22 17.41 -13.02 -19.41
C ALA A 22 17.54 -11.70 -18.62
N SER A 23 17.06 -10.57 -19.15
CA SER A 23 17.23 -9.25 -18.54
C SER A 23 15.93 -8.51 -18.17
N GLY A 24 14.77 -8.96 -18.68
CA GLY A 24 13.49 -8.27 -18.49
C GLY A 24 12.89 -8.49 -17.10
N THR A 25 12.35 -7.40 -16.55
CA THR A 25 11.42 -7.41 -15.41
C THR A 25 10.07 -8.01 -15.81
N LEU A 26 9.22 -8.41 -14.85
CA LEU A 26 7.91 -8.97 -15.18
C LEU A 26 7.04 -8.04 -16.05
N PRO A 27 6.91 -6.72 -15.76
CA PRO A 27 6.16 -5.81 -16.62
C PRO A 27 6.72 -5.69 -18.05
N GLU A 28 8.05 -5.73 -18.22
CA GLU A 28 8.67 -5.69 -19.56
C GLU A 28 8.44 -6.99 -20.35
N LEU A 29 8.46 -8.14 -19.66
CA LEU A 29 8.14 -9.44 -20.26
C LEU A 29 6.67 -9.50 -20.70
N LEU A 30 5.75 -8.95 -19.91
CA LEU A 30 4.33 -8.85 -20.25
C LEU A 30 4.07 -7.87 -21.39
N ALA A 31 4.68 -6.69 -21.37
CA ALA A 31 4.61 -5.75 -22.49
C ALA A 31 5.16 -6.35 -23.80
N GLY A 32 6.20 -7.19 -23.71
CA GLY A 32 6.68 -8.01 -24.83
C GLY A 32 5.64 -9.02 -25.31
N LEU A 33 4.98 -9.74 -24.39
CA LEU A 33 3.93 -10.70 -24.69
C LEU A 33 2.68 -10.06 -25.33
N ASP A 34 2.25 -8.89 -24.85
CA ASP A 34 1.15 -8.12 -25.43
C ASP A 34 1.48 -7.60 -26.84
N LEU A 35 2.75 -7.24 -27.08
CA LEU A 35 3.21 -6.89 -28.42
C LEU A 35 3.14 -8.10 -29.36
N LEU A 36 3.53 -9.30 -28.91
CA LEU A 36 3.42 -10.53 -29.68
C LEU A 36 1.96 -10.90 -29.99
N ASP A 37 1.05 -10.79 -29.01
CA ASP A 37 -0.40 -11.01 -29.24
C ASP A 37 -0.96 -10.04 -30.29
N ARG A 38 -0.49 -8.78 -30.30
CA ARG A 38 -0.88 -7.79 -31.31
C ARG A 38 -0.28 -8.06 -32.70
N ILE A 39 0.86 -8.74 -32.78
CA ILE A 39 1.42 -9.22 -34.05
C ILE A 39 0.58 -10.40 -34.55
N ASP A 40 0.30 -11.38 -33.70
CA ASP A 40 -0.46 -12.59 -34.03
C ASP A 40 -1.91 -12.28 -34.44
N ALA A 41 -2.55 -11.33 -33.76
CA ALA A 41 -3.89 -10.82 -34.11
C ALA A 41 -3.93 -9.89 -35.34
N GLY A 42 -2.80 -9.65 -36.02
CA GLY A 42 -2.75 -8.76 -37.20
C GLY A 42 -3.01 -7.28 -36.89
N HIS A 43 -2.97 -6.86 -35.62
CA HIS A 43 -3.27 -5.49 -35.18
C HIS A 43 -2.15 -4.47 -35.48
N LEU A 44 -1.08 -4.88 -36.18
CA LEU A 44 0.05 -4.05 -36.57
C LEU A 44 0.11 -3.96 -38.12
N PRO A 45 -0.35 -2.84 -38.72
CA PRO A 45 -0.47 -2.72 -40.16
C PRO A 45 0.90 -2.77 -40.85
N GLY A 46 1.03 -3.60 -41.90
CA GLY A 46 2.26 -3.77 -42.67
C GLY A 46 3.19 -4.89 -42.19
N LEU A 47 2.75 -5.75 -41.26
CA LEU A 47 3.44 -6.99 -40.88
C LEU A 47 2.81 -8.27 -41.46
N THR A 48 1.63 -8.14 -42.06
CA THR A 48 0.90 -9.14 -42.86
C THR A 48 0.56 -8.52 -44.21
N GLU A 49 0.64 -9.30 -45.29
CA GLU A 49 0.06 -8.88 -46.58
C GLU A 49 -1.48 -8.95 -46.51
N PRO A 50 -2.22 -8.12 -47.27
CA PRO A 50 -3.68 -8.17 -47.26
C PRO A 50 -4.18 -9.51 -47.81
N ASP A 51 -5.07 -10.17 -47.06
CA ASP A 51 -5.67 -11.46 -47.43
C ASP A 51 -6.29 -11.43 -48.84
N ASP A 52 -5.61 -12.04 -49.81
CA ASP A 52 -6.28 -12.57 -50.99
C ASP A 52 -6.78 -13.98 -50.62
N PRO A 53 -8.10 -14.20 -50.47
CA PRO A 53 -8.65 -15.48 -50.00
C PRO A 53 -8.43 -16.65 -50.97
N ALA A 54 -7.81 -16.42 -52.13
CA ALA A 54 -7.36 -17.44 -53.07
C ALA A 54 -5.85 -17.77 -52.98
N ALA A 55 -5.06 -17.02 -52.22
CA ALA A 55 -3.62 -17.27 -52.05
C ALA A 55 -3.35 -18.32 -50.97
N ALA A 56 -2.35 -19.17 -51.19
CA ALA A 56 -1.82 -20.01 -50.11
C ALA A 56 -1.09 -19.12 -49.07
N PRO A 57 -1.13 -19.45 -47.77
CA PRO A 57 -0.47 -18.65 -46.74
C PRO A 57 1.03 -18.53 -47.07
N ASP A 58 1.52 -17.30 -47.18
CA ASP A 58 2.89 -17.11 -47.63
C ASP A 58 3.89 -17.69 -46.60
N THR A 59 4.96 -18.26 -47.13
CA THR A 59 6.00 -18.95 -46.37
C THR A 59 6.69 -18.01 -45.38
N ALA A 60 6.78 -16.72 -45.70
CA ALA A 60 7.33 -15.69 -44.82
C ALA A 60 6.44 -15.44 -43.59
N ASP A 61 5.12 -15.37 -43.78
CA ASP A 61 4.17 -15.08 -42.70
C ASP A 61 3.98 -16.30 -41.79
N THR A 62 3.98 -17.50 -42.37
CA THR A 62 4.03 -18.76 -41.60
C THR A 62 5.30 -18.85 -40.75
N ALA A 63 6.45 -18.43 -41.28
CA ALA A 63 7.71 -18.38 -40.53
C ALA A 63 7.70 -17.29 -39.44
N ARG A 64 7.02 -16.16 -39.66
CA ARG A 64 6.85 -15.11 -38.65
C ARG A 64 5.95 -15.56 -37.50
N ALA A 65 4.80 -16.15 -37.79
CA ALA A 65 3.93 -16.75 -36.78
C ALA A 65 4.68 -17.76 -35.89
N ALA A 66 5.52 -18.62 -36.49
CA ALA A 66 6.37 -19.55 -35.75
C ALA A 66 7.41 -18.85 -34.84
N ARG A 67 8.00 -17.73 -35.28
CA ARG A 67 8.91 -16.91 -34.43
C ARG A 67 8.16 -16.22 -33.30
N THR A 68 7.00 -15.64 -33.58
CA THR A 68 6.12 -14.99 -32.59
C THR A 68 5.71 -15.97 -31.51
N ALA A 69 5.25 -17.18 -31.89
CA ALA A 69 4.91 -18.25 -30.95
C ALA A 69 6.12 -18.68 -30.09
N HIS A 70 7.29 -18.91 -30.70
CA HIS A 70 8.50 -19.30 -29.98
C HIS A 70 8.97 -18.21 -28.99
N ALA A 71 8.92 -16.94 -29.40
CA ALA A 71 9.20 -15.81 -28.51
C ALA A 71 8.22 -15.74 -27.33
N ALA A 72 6.93 -15.99 -27.58
CA ALA A 72 5.89 -16.00 -26.55
C ALA A 72 6.08 -17.14 -25.53
N GLU A 73 6.50 -18.33 -25.97
CA GLU A 73 6.87 -19.43 -25.07
C GLU A 73 8.04 -19.06 -24.16
N LEU A 74 9.13 -18.50 -24.73
CA LEU A 74 10.33 -18.11 -23.98
C LEU A 74 10.05 -16.98 -22.98
N LEU A 75 9.29 -15.97 -23.39
CA LEU A 75 8.87 -14.86 -22.52
C LEU A 75 7.93 -15.33 -21.41
N THR A 76 6.95 -16.19 -21.70
CA THR A 76 6.05 -16.77 -20.68
C THR A 76 6.86 -17.59 -19.67
N ALA A 77 7.79 -18.42 -20.14
CA ALA A 77 8.67 -19.20 -19.28
C ALA A 77 9.61 -18.32 -18.44
N ALA A 78 10.02 -17.15 -18.93
CA ALA A 78 10.78 -16.15 -18.18
C ALA A 78 9.91 -15.42 -17.14
N ALA A 79 8.71 -15.00 -17.52
CA ALA A 79 7.76 -14.31 -16.64
C ALA A 79 7.43 -15.15 -15.41
N VAL A 80 7.15 -16.45 -15.59
CA VAL A 80 6.92 -17.39 -14.48
C VAL A 80 8.15 -17.55 -13.56
N ARG A 81 9.39 -17.43 -14.08
CA ARG A 81 10.60 -17.41 -13.22
C ARG A 81 10.71 -16.10 -12.42
N GLN A 82 10.36 -14.96 -13.03
CA GLN A 82 10.44 -13.65 -12.36
C GLN A 82 9.44 -13.48 -11.21
N VAL A 83 8.37 -14.30 -11.14
CA VAL A 83 7.43 -14.30 -10.00
C VAL A 83 8.14 -14.52 -8.65
N GLU A 84 9.20 -15.33 -8.61
CA GLU A 84 10.00 -15.52 -7.38
C GLU A 84 10.74 -14.23 -6.96
N GLY A 85 11.17 -13.42 -7.93
CA GLY A 85 11.80 -12.11 -7.69
C GLY A 85 10.87 -11.11 -7.00
N LEU A 86 9.55 -11.24 -7.18
CA LEU A 86 8.56 -10.36 -6.56
C LEU A 86 8.40 -10.56 -5.04
N THR A 87 9.03 -11.57 -4.45
CA THR A 87 8.92 -11.88 -3.01
C THR A 87 9.25 -10.67 -2.12
N GLY A 88 10.13 -9.77 -2.57
CA GLY A 88 10.47 -8.53 -1.85
C GLY A 88 9.72 -7.26 -2.29
N SER A 89 8.87 -7.31 -3.32
CA SER A 89 8.28 -6.09 -3.89
C SER A 89 7.12 -5.56 -3.06
N GLU A 90 7.09 -4.23 -2.92
CA GLU A 90 5.99 -3.47 -2.30
C GLU A 90 5.33 -2.54 -3.34
N LYS A 91 5.54 -2.80 -4.64
CA LYS A 91 5.04 -1.97 -5.74
C LYS A 91 3.68 -2.45 -6.26
N PRO A 92 2.66 -1.57 -6.38
CA PRO A 92 1.39 -1.92 -7.02
C PRO A 92 1.49 -2.26 -8.52
N GLU A 93 2.54 -1.82 -9.22
CA GLU A 93 2.77 -2.22 -10.63
C GLU A 93 3.03 -3.74 -10.75
N ASP A 94 3.83 -4.32 -9.85
CA ASP A 94 4.12 -5.75 -9.84
C ASP A 94 2.90 -6.61 -9.47
N ALA A 95 2.01 -6.09 -8.62
CA ALA A 95 0.74 -6.76 -8.29
C ALA A 95 -0.22 -6.84 -9.49
N ARG A 96 -0.26 -5.82 -10.36
CA ARG A 96 -1.04 -5.85 -11.62
C ARG A 96 -0.43 -6.85 -12.61
N ALA A 97 0.89 -6.79 -12.78
CA ALA A 97 1.65 -7.71 -13.61
C ALA A 97 1.43 -9.19 -13.19
N LEU A 98 1.30 -9.47 -11.89
CA LEU A 98 0.99 -10.81 -11.38
C LEU A 98 -0.40 -11.31 -11.83
N LEU A 99 -1.41 -10.44 -11.86
CA LEU A 99 -2.76 -10.76 -12.36
C LEU A 99 -2.76 -10.97 -13.87
N GLU A 100 -2.11 -10.09 -14.62
CA GLU A 100 -1.99 -10.19 -16.09
C GLU A 100 -1.30 -11.50 -16.50
N LEU A 101 -0.22 -11.88 -15.80
CA LEU A 101 0.45 -13.17 -16.00
C LEU A 101 -0.49 -14.36 -15.71
N ALA A 102 -1.30 -14.30 -14.66
CA ALA A 102 -2.22 -15.38 -14.30
C ALA A 102 -3.35 -15.56 -15.33
N GLN A 103 -4.02 -14.47 -15.72
CA GLN A 103 -5.05 -14.47 -16.77
C GLN A 103 -4.51 -14.96 -18.13
N ARG A 104 -3.21 -14.77 -18.37
CA ARG A 104 -2.51 -15.32 -19.54
C ARG A 104 -2.18 -16.80 -19.38
N ALA A 105 -1.68 -17.21 -18.21
CA ALA A 105 -1.20 -18.56 -17.94
C ALA A 105 -2.32 -19.61 -17.79
N ASP A 106 -3.54 -19.22 -17.43
CA ASP A 106 -4.71 -20.13 -17.43
C ASP A 106 -4.97 -20.74 -18.82
N ARG A 107 -4.56 -20.06 -19.91
CA ARG A 107 -4.60 -20.60 -21.29
C ARG A 107 -3.50 -21.63 -21.59
N LEU A 108 -2.48 -21.77 -20.73
CA LEU A 108 -1.26 -22.58 -20.97
C LEU A 108 -0.91 -23.56 -19.83
N GLY A 109 -1.75 -23.69 -18.79
CA GLY A 109 -1.69 -24.80 -17.82
C GLY A 109 -0.43 -24.81 -16.92
N GLY A 110 -0.15 -23.71 -16.23
CA GLY A 110 1.08 -23.54 -15.45
C GLY A 110 1.06 -24.04 -14.00
N ILE A 111 1.27 -25.34 -13.75
CA ILE A 111 1.49 -25.89 -12.38
C ILE A 111 2.57 -25.08 -11.63
N ARG A 112 3.65 -24.71 -12.33
CA ARG A 112 4.74 -23.88 -11.77
C ARG A 112 4.29 -22.48 -11.32
N LEU A 113 3.32 -21.87 -12.00
CA LEU A 113 2.78 -20.57 -11.58
C LEU A 113 1.94 -20.75 -10.31
N THR A 114 1.18 -21.84 -10.20
CA THR A 114 0.42 -22.17 -8.98
C THR A 114 1.36 -22.33 -7.78
N ASP A 115 2.45 -23.07 -7.93
CA ASP A 115 3.48 -23.24 -6.89
C ASP A 115 4.24 -21.93 -6.56
N ALA A 116 4.43 -21.05 -7.55
CA ALA A 116 5.03 -19.74 -7.34
C ALA A 116 4.09 -18.81 -6.57
N LEU A 117 2.81 -18.74 -6.97
CA LEU A 117 1.76 -17.97 -6.28
C LEU A 117 1.54 -18.46 -4.84
N ALA A 118 1.59 -19.77 -4.60
CA ALA A 118 1.45 -20.34 -3.26
C ALA A 118 2.59 -19.93 -2.33
N ARG A 119 3.85 -19.96 -2.80
CA ARG A 119 5.01 -19.44 -2.05
C ARG A 119 4.92 -17.93 -1.86
N LEU A 120 4.53 -17.20 -2.90
CA LEU A 120 4.43 -15.73 -2.86
C LEU A 120 3.37 -15.27 -1.85
N ALA A 121 2.25 -15.99 -1.73
CA ALA A 121 1.22 -15.75 -0.72
C ALA A 121 1.66 -16.07 0.72
N ALA A 122 2.70 -16.91 0.90
CA ALA A 122 3.23 -17.30 2.21
C ALA A 122 4.43 -16.44 2.67
N ASP A 123 5.40 -16.22 1.77
CA ASP A 123 6.71 -15.63 2.07
C ASP A 123 6.91 -14.22 1.49
N GLY A 124 5.95 -13.72 0.70
CA GLY A 124 6.03 -12.41 0.06
C GLY A 124 5.86 -11.23 1.01
N ALA A 125 6.34 -10.06 0.59
CA ALA A 125 6.04 -8.79 1.25
C ALA A 125 4.51 -8.56 1.30
N PRO A 126 3.98 -7.81 2.31
CA PRO A 126 2.55 -7.84 2.63
C PRO A 126 1.61 -7.51 1.47
N LEU A 127 2.00 -6.56 0.60
CA LEU A 127 1.24 -6.21 -0.60
C LEU A 127 1.19 -7.37 -1.60
N ILE A 128 2.34 -7.90 -1.98
CA ILE A 128 2.45 -8.94 -3.00
C ILE A 128 1.92 -10.30 -2.51
N ALA A 129 2.06 -10.63 -1.23
CA ALA A 129 1.45 -11.82 -0.65
C ALA A 129 -0.09 -11.77 -0.69
N ALA A 130 -0.68 -10.60 -0.40
CA ALA A 130 -2.13 -10.42 -0.47
C ALA A 130 -2.63 -10.40 -1.92
N ALA A 131 -1.89 -9.79 -2.84
CA ALA A 131 -2.14 -9.84 -4.29
C ALA A 131 -2.11 -11.29 -4.81
N ALA A 132 -1.10 -12.08 -4.44
CA ALA A 132 -0.97 -13.48 -4.83
C ALA A 132 -2.14 -14.34 -4.30
N GLY A 133 -2.61 -14.10 -3.08
CA GLY A 133 -3.81 -14.74 -2.54
C GLY A 133 -5.07 -14.38 -3.35
N ALA A 134 -5.26 -13.11 -3.70
CA ALA A 134 -6.38 -12.67 -4.53
C ALA A 134 -6.33 -13.27 -5.96
N VAL A 135 -5.14 -13.40 -6.56
CA VAL A 135 -4.95 -14.11 -7.84
C VAL A 135 -5.29 -15.60 -7.70
N ARG A 136 -4.95 -16.26 -6.59
CA ARG A 136 -5.31 -17.67 -6.35
C ARG A 136 -6.82 -17.87 -6.24
N VAL A 137 -7.56 -16.93 -5.63
CA VAL A 137 -9.03 -16.95 -5.63
C VAL A 137 -9.59 -16.76 -7.04
N LEU A 138 -9.10 -15.76 -7.78
CA LEU A 138 -9.54 -15.47 -9.15
C LEU A 138 -9.31 -16.64 -10.14
N THR A 139 -8.25 -17.41 -9.92
CA THR A 139 -7.89 -18.59 -10.74
C THR A 139 -8.45 -19.91 -10.19
N GLY A 140 -9.30 -19.88 -9.15
CA GLY A 140 -9.94 -21.08 -8.59
C GLY A 140 -9.02 -22.00 -7.77
N HIS A 141 -7.83 -21.55 -7.39
CA HIS A 141 -6.85 -22.28 -6.57
C HIS A 141 -7.02 -22.04 -5.05
N GLU A 142 -7.98 -21.21 -4.65
CA GLU A 142 -8.31 -20.90 -3.26
C GLU A 142 -9.79 -20.51 -3.14
N GLU A 143 -10.44 -20.90 -2.05
CA GLU A 143 -11.85 -20.58 -1.80
C GLU A 143 -12.04 -19.11 -1.40
N ALA A 144 -13.01 -18.45 -2.01
CA ALA A 144 -13.31 -17.04 -1.81
C ALA A 144 -13.65 -16.69 -0.35
N GLU A 145 -14.44 -17.52 0.33
CA GLU A 145 -14.89 -17.31 1.71
C GLU A 145 -13.72 -17.39 2.70
N ALA A 146 -12.92 -18.46 2.64
CA ALA A 146 -11.73 -18.64 3.48
C ALA A 146 -10.63 -17.58 3.23
N PHE A 147 -10.56 -17.01 2.02
CA PHE A 147 -9.74 -15.83 1.76
C PHE A 147 -10.35 -14.58 2.39
N GLY A 148 -11.66 -14.35 2.24
CA GLY A 148 -12.38 -13.22 2.84
C GLY A 148 -12.26 -13.16 4.37
N GLU A 149 -12.46 -14.28 5.07
CA GLU A 149 -12.23 -14.39 6.52
C GLU A 149 -10.79 -13.97 6.89
N ARG A 150 -9.80 -14.38 6.09
CA ARG A 150 -8.40 -14.00 6.29
C ARG A 150 -8.20 -12.50 6.10
N VAL A 151 -8.81 -11.90 5.07
CA VAL A 151 -8.76 -10.43 4.86
C VAL A 151 -9.39 -9.69 6.03
N ALA A 152 -10.55 -10.16 6.53
CA ALA A 152 -11.20 -9.60 7.72
C ALA A 152 -10.30 -9.69 8.97
N SER A 153 -9.63 -10.83 9.18
CA SER A 153 -8.72 -11.03 10.33
C SER A 153 -7.54 -10.03 10.38
N TRP A 154 -7.14 -9.48 9.22
CA TRP A 154 -6.10 -8.45 9.16
C TRP A 154 -6.58 -7.12 9.74
N VAL A 155 -7.87 -6.80 9.61
CA VAL A 155 -8.47 -5.62 10.23
C VAL A 155 -8.41 -5.75 11.74
N ASP A 156 -8.78 -6.89 12.30
CA ASP A 156 -8.71 -7.12 13.75
C ASP A 156 -7.29 -6.99 14.29
N GLY A 157 -6.32 -7.60 13.61
CA GLY A 157 -4.90 -7.56 13.98
C GLY A 157 -4.23 -6.18 13.89
N ALA A 158 -4.85 -5.18 13.26
CA ALA A 158 -4.28 -3.83 13.07
C ALA A 158 -4.38 -2.93 14.32
N VAL A 159 -3.72 -3.33 15.40
CA VAL A 159 -3.77 -2.66 16.72
C VAL A 159 -2.70 -1.60 16.92
N ASP A 160 -1.56 -1.71 16.24
CA ASP A 160 -0.40 -0.82 16.32
C ASP A 160 -0.01 -0.26 14.93
N SER A 161 0.96 0.65 14.87
CA SER A 161 1.35 1.33 13.63
C SER A 161 1.92 0.36 12.58
N THR A 162 2.66 -0.66 13.00
CA THR A 162 3.29 -1.64 12.10
C THR A 162 2.24 -2.58 11.50
N SER A 163 1.29 -3.04 12.31
CA SER A 163 0.16 -3.86 11.87
C SER A 163 -0.85 -3.05 11.04
N ARG A 164 -1.05 -1.75 11.31
CA ARG A 164 -1.80 -0.84 10.42
C ARG A 164 -1.13 -0.63 9.07
N ALA A 165 0.17 -0.34 9.02
CA ALA A 165 0.90 -0.26 7.75
C ALA A 165 0.84 -1.59 6.96
N THR A 166 0.92 -2.72 7.67
CA THR A 166 0.73 -4.06 7.08
C THR A 166 -0.68 -4.25 6.53
N LEU A 167 -1.72 -3.77 7.22
CA LEU A 167 -3.11 -3.78 6.75
C LEU A 167 -3.26 -2.96 5.46
N THR A 168 -2.75 -1.72 5.45
CA THR A 168 -2.77 -0.86 4.25
C THR A 168 -2.13 -1.57 3.06
N ALA A 169 -0.90 -2.08 3.23
CA ALA A 169 -0.18 -2.78 2.17
C ALA A 169 -0.96 -4.01 1.65
N ARG A 170 -1.50 -4.82 2.55
CA ARG A 170 -2.30 -6.00 2.19
C ARG A 170 -3.58 -5.64 1.43
N LEU A 171 -4.36 -4.67 1.94
CA LEU A 171 -5.58 -4.21 1.27
C LEU A 171 -5.28 -3.60 -0.11
N SER A 172 -4.22 -2.80 -0.23
CA SER A 172 -3.74 -2.29 -1.52
C SER A 172 -3.39 -3.43 -2.48
N GLY A 173 -2.74 -4.50 -1.99
CA GLY A 173 -2.42 -5.69 -2.77
C GLY A 173 -3.64 -6.44 -3.26
N VAL A 174 -4.61 -6.71 -2.36
CA VAL A 174 -5.90 -7.32 -2.73
C VAL A 174 -6.61 -6.45 -3.75
N LEU A 175 -6.85 -5.18 -3.46
CA LEU A 175 -7.71 -4.30 -4.27
C LEU A 175 -7.10 -3.93 -5.64
N THR A 176 -5.78 -3.92 -5.74
CA THR A 176 -5.07 -3.80 -7.03
C THR A 176 -5.38 -4.97 -7.98
N VAL A 177 -5.53 -6.18 -7.42
CA VAL A 177 -5.87 -7.42 -8.16
C VAL A 177 -7.38 -7.64 -8.25
N ALA A 178 -8.12 -7.26 -7.22
CA ALA A 178 -9.54 -7.57 -7.00
C ALA A 178 -10.50 -6.57 -7.65
N GLY A 179 -10.00 -5.59 -8.44
CA GLY A 179 -10.83 -4.72 -9.27
C GLY A 179 -11.93 -5.48 -10.06
N PRO A 180 -11.64 -6.65 -10.67
CA PRO A 180 -12.64 -7.52 -11.28
C PRO A 180 -13.58 -8.21 -10.29
N LEU A 181 -13.10 -8.64 -9.10
CA LEU A 181 -13.94 -9.28 -8.07
C LEU A 181 -15.05 -8.32 -7.59
N LEU A 182 -14.71 -7.04 -7.45
CA LEU A 182 -15.65 -5.96 -7.09
C LEU A 182 -16.75 -5.71 -8.15
N THR A 183 -16.54 -6.10 -9.41
CA THR A 183 -17.55 -5.97 -10.48
C THR A 183 -18.36 -7.24 -10.76
N VAL A 184 -17.96 -8.39 -10.23
CA VAL A 184 -18.62 -9.69 -10.48
C VAL A 184 -19.49 -10.13 -9.28
N GLY A 185 -19.52 -9.34 -8.19
CA GLY A 185 -20.36 -9.65 -7.03
C GLY A 185 -19.93 -10.90 -6.26
N VAL A 186 -18.65 -11.26 -6.34
CA VAL A 186 -18.11 -12.42 -5.62
C VAL A 186 -17.93 -12.04 -4.15
N GLY A 187 -18.62 -12.74 -3.26
CA GLY A 187 -18.58 -12.53 -1.80
C GLY A 187 -17.23 -12.78 -1.11
N ALA A 188 -16.13 -12.85 -1.87
CA ALA A 188 -14.75 -12.95 -1.38
C ALA A 188 -14.36 -11.79 -0.44
N LEU A 189 -15.08 -10.67 -0.47
CA LEU A 189 -14.87 -9.52 0.41
C LEU A 189 -16.04 -9.31 1.39
N ASP A 190 -17.10 -10.11 1.36
CA ASP A 190 -18.23 -9.96 2.31
C ASP A 190 -17.78 -10.01 3.77
N PRO A 191 -16.89 -10.93 4.21
CA PRO A 191 -16.40 -10.91 5.59
C PRO A 191 -15.66 -9.61 5.96
N LEU A 192 -15.00 -8.95 5.00
CA LEU A 192 -14.40 -7.63 5.21
C LEU A 192 -15.48 -6.53 5.31
N LEU A 193 -16.51 -6.59 4.46
CA LEU A 193 -17.62 -5.64 4.48
C LEU A 193 -18.36 -5.66 5.81
N ASP A 194 -18.70 -6.87 6.30
CA ASP A 194 -19.31 -7.08 7.60
C ASP A 194 -18.39 -6.62 8.75
N ARG A 195 -17.11 -7.01 8.73
CA ARG A 195 -16.20 -6.71 9.84
C ARG A 195 -16.04 -5.21 10.09
N VAL A 196 -15.98 -4.38 9.04
CA VAL A 196 -15.90 -2.91 9.18
C VAL A 196 -17.17 -2.31 9.83
N VAL A 197 -18.34 -2.90 9.56
CA VAL A 197 -19.62 -2.52 10.18
C VAL A 197 -19.73 -3.02 11.63
N GLU A 198 -19.11 -4.15 11.95
CA GLU A 198 -19.12 -4.74 13.29
C GLU A 198 -18.19 -4.07 14.30
N LEU A 199 -17.12 -3.39 13.88
CA LEU A 199 -16.17 -2.74 14.79
C LEU A 199 -16.86 -1.76 15.77
N ASP A 200 -16.26 -1.51 16.92
CA ASP A 200 -16.66 -0.39 17.77
C ASP A 200 -16.06 0.92 17.24
N ASP A 201 -16.72 2.06 17.46
CA ASP A 201 -16.34 3.35 16.85
C ASP A 201 -14.87 3.73 17.12
N SER A 202 -14.36 3.55 18.34
CA SER A 202 -12.96 3.82 18.67
C SER A 202 -11.98 2.87 17.95
N ALA A 203 -12.35 1.60 17.81
CA ALA A 203 -11.57 0.59 17.09
C ALA A 203 -11.57 0.83 15.58
N PHE A 204 -12.69 1.32 15.03
CA PHE A 204 -12.84 1.76 13.66
C PHE A 204 -12.01 3.01 13.37
N LEU A 205 -12.14 4.08 14.18
CA LEU A 205 -11.40 5.33 13.98
C LEU A 205 -9.87 5.13 14.04
N ALA A 206 -9.39 4.29 14.95
CA ALA A 206 -7.97 3.94 15.01
C ALA A 206 -7.45 3.22 13.75
N ARG A 207 -8.33 2.55 12.99
CA ARG A 207 -8.01 1.81 11.76
C ARG A 207 -8.38 2.56 10.48
N LEU A 208 -9.19 3.62 10.58
CA LEU A 208 -9.77 4.33 9.44
C LEU A 208 -8.71 4.83 8.43
N PRO A 209 -7.57 5.42 8.82
CA PRO A 209 -6.55 5.84 7.86
C PRO A 209 -5.91 4.65 7.11
N ALA A 210 -5.72 3.51 7.78
CA ALA A 210 -5.16 2.31 7.16
C ALA A 210 -6.16 1.62 6.21
N LEU A 211 -7.43 1.55 6.61
CA LEU A 211 -8.52 1.10 5.73
C LEU A 211 -8.60 2.00 4.49
N ARG A 212 -8.71 3.32 4.69
CA ARG A 212 -8.81 4.31 3.61
C ARG A 212 -7.61 4.27 2.67
N GLY A 213 -6.39 4.16 3.20
CA GLY A 213 -5.17 4.01 2.38
C GLY A 213 -5.14 2.73 1.54
N GLY A 214 -5.72 1.63 2.01
CA GLY A 214 -5.89 0.41 1.22
C GLY A 214 -6.86 0.60 0.05
N PHE A 215 -8.03 1.18 0.33
CA PHE A 215 -9.06 1.50 -0.67
C PHE A 215 -8.67 2.63 -1.62
N ASP A 216 -7.63 3.41 -1.31
CA ASP A 216 -7.14 4.49 -2.19
C ASP A 216 -6.58 3.97 -3.53
N THR A 217 -6.16 2.70 -3.58
CA THR A 217 -5.77 2.04 -4.84
C THR A 217 -6.89 1.94 -5.89
N LEU A 218 -8.16 2.05 -5.48
CA LEU A 218 -9.30 2.03 -6.39
C LEU A 218 -9.51 3.40 -7.04
N SER A 219 -9.89 3.41 -8.32
CA SER A 219 -10.31 4.64 -9.00
C SER A 219 -11.59 5.22 -8.36
N PRO A 220 -11.85 6.54 -8.45
CA PRO A 220 -13.04 7.16 -7.87
C PRO A 220 -14.35 6.46 -8.29
N ALA A 221 -14.47 6.10 -9.57
CA ALA A 221 -15.64 5.38 -10.08
C ALA A 221 -15.76 3.94 -9.56
N ALA A 222 -14.66 3.28 -9.19
CA ALA A 222 -14.71 1.97 -8.52
C ALA A 222 -15.12 2.10 -7.04
N ARG A 223 -14.67 3.15 -6.35
CA ARG A 223 -15.13 3.48 -4.99
C ARG A 223 -16.61 3.83 -4.96
N ASP A 224 -17.10 4.59 -5.94
CA ASP A 224 -18.53 4.92 -6.08
C ASP A 224 -19.41 3.67 -6.30
N ARG A 225 -18.98 2.74 -7.17
CA ARG A 225 -19.70 1.47 -7.37
C ARG A 225 -19.74 0.62 -6.09
N LEU A 226 -18.60 0.48 -5.41
CA LEU A 226 -18.53 -0.26 -4.15
C LEU A 226 -19.39 0.37 -3.06
N LEU A 227 -19.43 1.71 -2.95
CA LEU A 227 -20.33 2.39 -2.02
C LEU A 227 -21.79 2.07 -2.33
N GLY A 228 -22.19 2.09 -3.61
CA GLY A 228 -23.55 1.71 -4.04
C GLY A 228 -23.92 0.30 -3.60
N THR A 229 -23.06 -0.70 -3.87
CA THR A 229 -23.26 -2.10 -3.45
C THR A 229 -23.39 -2.24 -1.94
N VAL A 230 -22.63 -1.46 -1.16
CA VAL A 230 -22.70 -1.47 0.30
C VAL A 230 -23.97 -0.78 0.82
N GLU A 231 -24.37 0.37 0.25
CA GLU A 231 -25.62 1.05 0.59
C GLU A 231 -26.85 0.17 0.31
N GLU A 232 -26.83 -0.59 -0.78
CA GLU A 232 -27.85 -1.57 -1.16
C GLU A 232 -27.91 -2.72 -0.14
N ARG A 233 -26.77 -3.37 0.15
CA ARG A 233 -26.69 -4.49 1.12
C ARG A 233 -27.08 -4.08 2.54
N LEU A 234 -26.86 -2.82 2.92
CA LEU A 234 -27.27 -2.25 4.22
C LEU A 234 -28.73 -1.77 4.24
N GLY A 235 -29.43 -1.76 3.11
CA GLY A 235 -30.82 -1.29 3.01
C GLY A 235 -31.00 0.22 3.09
N GLU A 236 -29.92 1.02 3.05
CA GLU A 236 -30.01 2.48 2.91
C GLU A 236 -30.38 2.89 1.48
N ARG A 237 -30.10 2.02 0.51
CA ARG A 237 -30.43 2.20 -0.90
C ARG A 237 -31.34 1.07 -1.38
N VAL A 238 -32.64 1.26 -1.22
CA VAL A 238 -33.64 0.54 -2.00
C VAL A 238 -33.71 1.24 -3.37
N ASP A 239 -32.77 0.94 -4.25
CA ASP A 239 -33.00 1.20 -5.68
C ASP A 239 -34.11 0.24 -6.16
N ASP A 240 -34.97 0.69 -7.07
CA ASP A 240 -36.13 -0.04 -7.60
C ASP A 240 -35.71 -1.28 -8.42
N LEU A 241 -35.28 -2.34 -7.73
CA LEU A 241 -35.10 -3.68 -8.26
C LEU A 241 -36.47 -4.30 -8.59
N ASP A 242 -37.05 -3.84 -9.70
CA ASP A 242 -37.53 -4.64 -10.84
C ASP A 242 -37.96 -3.70 -11.98
N ALA A 243 -37.18 -2.65 -12.26
CA ALA A 243 -37.43 -1.78 -13.43
C ALA A 243 -37.22 -2.50 -14.78
N ASP A 244 -36.44 -3.59 -14.78
CA ASP A 244 -36.00 -4.31 -15.99
C ASP A 244 -36.78 -5.60 -16.31
N ASP A 245 -37.78 -6.02 -15.51
CA ASP A 245 -38.82 -6.98 -15.96
C ASP A 245 -40.09 -6.23 -16.37
N PRO A 246 -40.39 -6.08 -17.68
CA PRO A 246 -41.61 -5.44 -18.15
C PRO A 246 -42.89 -6.11 -17.64
N ALA A 247 -42.85 -7.41 -17.31
CA ALA A 247 -44.01 -8.14 -16.80
C ALA A 247 -44.28 -7.84 -15.33
N GLU A 248 -43.25 -7.72 -14.49
CA GLU A 248 -43.37 -7.28 -13.09
C GLU A 248 -43.75 -5.81 -12.99
N LEU A 249 -43.13 -4.94 -13.80
CA LEU A 249 -43.48 -3.52 -13.86
C LEU A 249 -44.96 -3.33 -14.28
N ALA A 250 -45.46 -4.12 -15.22
CA ALA A 250 -46.88 -4.13 -15.59
C ALA A 250 -47.79 -4.63 -14.45
N ARG A 251 -47.38 -5.66 -13.70
CA ARG A 251 -48.12 -6.15 -12.51
C ARG A 251 -48.20 -5.08 -11.42
N ARG A 252 -47.08 -4.43 -11.09
CA ARG A 252 -47.01 -3.34 -10.11
C ARG A 252 -47.84 -2.13 -10.54
N THR A 253 -47.73 -1.71 -11.80
CA THR A 253 -48.54 -0.62 -12.36
C THR A 253 -50.04 -0.92 -12.29
N ALA A 254 -50.47 -2.16 -12.57
CA ALA A 254 -51.86 -2.56 -12.44
C ALA A 254 -52.35 -2.57 -10.98
N ALA A 255 -51.50 -3.00 -10.04
CA ALA A 255 -51.79 -2.95 -8.61
C ALA A 255 -51.91 -1.51 -8.10
N ASP A 256 -50.99 -0.62 -8.50
CA ASP A 256 -51.01 0.81 -8.17
C ASP A 256 -52.25 1.51 -8.73
N LEU A 257 -52.63 1.23 -9.99
CA LEU A 257 -53.87 1.77 -10.57
C LEU A 257 -55.12 1.26 -9.83
N ALA A 258 -55.18 -0.02 -9.48
CA ALA A 258 -56.30 -0.57 -8.70
C ALA A 258 -56.35 0.04 -7.28
N ALA A 259 -55.21 0.23 -6.63
CA ALA A 259 -55.12 0.93 -5.35
C ALA A 259 -55.56 2.40 -5.46
N ARG A 260 -55.18 3.08 -6.56
CA ARG A 260 -55.56 4.46 -6.88
C ARG A 260 -57.07 4.61 -7.08
N GLU A 261 -57.69 3.70 -7.83
CA GLU A 261 -59.14 3.63 -8.02
C GLU A 261 -59.84 3.40 -6.67
N LEU A 262 -59.35 2.45 -5.86
CA LEU A 262 -59.94 2.11 -4.56
C LEU A 262 -59.83 3.28 -3.57
N LEU A 263 -58.68 3.97 -3.50
CA LEU A 263 -58.51 5.19 -2.71
C LEU A 263 -59.45 6.31 -3.18
N SER A 264 -59.63 6.48 -4.50
CA SER A 264 -60.55 7.47 -5.06
C SER A 264 -62.01 7.15 -4.74
N GLY A 265 -62.41 5.87 -4.77
CA GLY A 265 -63.74 5.40 -4.39
C GLY A 265 -64.03 5.52 -2.89
N LEU A 266 -62.98 5.49 -2.05
CA LEU A 266 -63.07 5.80 -0.62
C LEU A 266 -62.99 7.31 -0.30
N GLY A 267 -62.85 8.17 -1.31
CA GLY A 267 -62.74 9.63 -1.13
C GLY A 267 -61.43 10.08 -0.48
N LEU A 268 -60.39 9.25 -0.50
CA LEU A 268 -59.08 9.55 0.08
C LEU A 268 -58.21 10.32 -0.92
N PRO A 269 -57.36 11.26 -0.46
CA PRO A 269 -56.54 12.08 -1.35
C PRO A 269 -55.47 11.25 -2.06
N VAL A 270 -55.45 11.35 -3.40
CA VAL A 270 -54.46 10.70 -4.27
C VAL A 270 -53.54 11.79 -4.86
N PRO A 271 -52.20 11.67 -4.73
CA PRO A 271 -51.27 12.66 -5.28
C PRO A 271 -51.24 12.60 -6.83
N THR A 272 -51.36 13.76 -7.48
CA THR A 272 -51.27 13.90 -8.94
C THR A 272 -49.82 13.83 -9.42
N SER A 273 -49.56 13.02 -10.45
CA SER A 273 -48.22 12.85 -11.02
C SER A 273 -47.76 14.09 -11.80
N PRO A 274 -46.48 14.53 -11.69
CA PRO A 274 -46.01 15.80 -12.27
C PRO A 274 -45.83 15.82 -13.81
N HIS A 275 -46.32 14.81 -14.54
CA HIS A 275 -46.05 14.60 -15.97
C HIS A 275 -47.26 14.74 -16.92
N ASP A 276 -48.46 15.03 -16.41
CA ASP A 276 -49.70 15.21 -17.22
C ASP A 276 -49.65 16.39 -18.23
N GLY A 277 -48.58 17.21 -18.20
CA GLY A 277 -48.45 18.42 -19.02
C GLY A 277 -47.85 18.25 -20.42
N ARG A 278 -47.56 17.02 -20.90
CA ARG A 278 -46.93 16.79 -22.22
C ARG A 278 -47.58 15.66 -23.03
N VAL A 279 -48.67 15.98 -23.72
CA VAL A 279 -49.21 15.19 -24.83
C VAL A 279 -49.43 16.11 -26.04
N PRO A 280 -48.88 15.84 -27.23
CA PRO A 280 -49.19 16.59 -28.45
C PRO A 280 -50.58 16.20 -28.99
N PRO A 281 -51.30 17.09 -29.70
CA PRO A 281 -52.67 16.84 -30.11
C PRO A 281 -52.77 15.70 -31.15
N SER A 282 -53.72 14.79 -30.92
CA SER A 282 -54.08 13.73 -31.85
C SER A 282 -54.79 14.26 -33.11
N SER A 283 -54.53 13.62 -34.25
CA SER A 283 -55.17 13.94 -35.53
C SER A 283 -56.52 13.21 -35.66
N ASP A 284 -57.55 13.92 -36.13
CA ASP A 284 -58.91 13.40 -36.33
C ASP A 284 -58.99 12.24 -37.34
N HIS A 285 -59.91 11.28 -37.10
CA HIS A 285 -60.77 10.73 -38.16
C HIS A 285 -62.12 10.18 -37.65
N SER A 286 -63.08 11.10 -37.53
CA SER A 286 -64.49 11.01 -37.96
C SER A 286 -65.26 9.66 -37.97
N THR A 287 -66.39 9.63 -37.25
CA THR A 287 -67.68 9.22 -37.85
C THR A 287 -68.86 9.94 -37.15
N ALA A 288 -69.92 10.26 -37.90
CA ALA A 288 -71.08 11.09 -37.48
C ALA A 288 -72.07 10.34 -36.55
N ALA A 289 -73.11 10.91 -35.90
CA ALA A 289 -73.92 12.13 -36.14
C ALA A 289 -74.66 12.57 -34.81
N PRO A 290 -75.75 13.38 -34.81
CA PRO A 290 -75.72 14.84 -35.00
C PRO A 290 -76.34 15.69 -33.86
N ALA A 291 -75.80 16.91 -33.72
CA ALA A 291 -76.32 18.17 -33.16
C ALA A 291 -77.69 18.27 -32.43
N THR A 292 -77.69 19.05 -31.33
CA THR A 292 -78.66 20.14 -31.15
C THR A 292 -78.06 21.35 -30.39
N VAL A 293 -77.93 22.48 -31.10
CA VAL A 293 -78.14 23.91 -30.73
C VAL A 293 -78.25 24.21 -29.21
N THR A 294 -77.53 25.18 -28.60
CA THR A 294 -77.74 26.63 -28.81
C THR A 294 -76.59 27.53 -28.28
N ALA A 295 -76.35 28.63 -29.01
CA ALA A 295 -75.82 29.97 -28.65
C ALA A 295 -75.85 30.43 -27.15
N SER A 296 -75.08 31.42 -26.66
CA SER A 296 -74.07 32.31 -27.28
C SER A 296 -73.23 33.09 -26.25
N LEU A 297 -71.95 33.29 -26.56
CA LEU A 297 -71.15 34.53 -26.52
C LEU A 297 -71.26 35.59 -25.37
N THR A 298 -70.09 35.84 -24.75
CA THR A 298 -69.43 37.15 -24.48
C THR A 298 -69.87 38.11 -23.36
N GLY A 299 -68.88 38.71 -22.67
CA GLY A 299 -69.01 39.87 -21.75
C GLY A 299 -68.12 39.79 -20.49
N VAL A 300 -66.79 39.80 -20.60
CA VAL A 300 -65.91 41.01 -20.49
C VAL A 300 -65.86 41.68 -19.09
N THR A 301 -64.76 41.36 -18.40
CA THR A 301 -63.99 42.09 -17.36
C THR A 301 -64.45 43.44 -16.74
N ARG A 302 -64.28 43.53 -15.40
CA ARG A 302 -63.29 44.37 -14.64
C ARG A 302 -63.84 45.32 -13.54
N ALA A 303 -63.30 45.12 -12.33
CA ALA A 303 -62.93 46.09 -11.27
C ALA A 303 -63.94 47.12 -10.70
N GLY A 304 -64.02 47.18 -9.36
CA GLY A 304 -64.58 48.29 -8.59
C GLY A 304 -64.53 48.05 -7.06
N ALA A 305 -63.98 49.01 -6.31
CA ALA A 305 -63.96 49.11 -4.84
C ALA A 305 -63.84 50.60 -4.44
N PRO A 306 -63.95 51.03 -3.17
CA PRO A 306 -64.58 50.45 -1.96
C PRO A 306 -65.84 51.35 -1.64
N PRO A 307 -66.12 52.02 -0.48
CA PRO A 307 -65.75 51.86 0.95
C PRO A 307 -66.91 52.05 1.98
N ALA A 308 -66.57 52.00 3.28
CA ALA A 308 -67.26 52.55 4.48
C ALA A 308 -68.61 51.90 4.90
N GLU A 309 -68.98 51.71 6.18
CA GLU A 309 -68.75 52.47 7.43
C GLU A 309 -69.19 51.62 8.68
N ALA A 310 -69.09 52.19 9.90
CA ALA A 310 -69.72 51.78 11.19
C ALA A 310 -69.03 50.78 12.17
N THR A 311 -68.24 51.36 13.10
CA THR A 311 -68.09 50.98 14.54
C THR A 311 -69.21 51.68 15.39
N PRO A 312 -69.30 51.62 16.75
CA PRO A 312 -68.42 51.03 17.80
C PRO A 312 -69.14 50.25 18.94
N THR A 313 -68.36 49.73 19.92
CA THR A 313 -68.49 49.83 21.42
C THR A 313 -67.42 48.89 22.01
N GLY A 314 -66.37 49.34 22.72
CA GLY A 314 -66.35 49.65 24.16
C GLY A 314 -66.16 48.37 25.02
N THR A 315 -65.28 48.23 26.01
CA THR A 315 -64.35 49.15 26.71
C THR A 315 -63.26 48.31 27.43
N ALA A 316 -62.06 48.85 27.68
CA ALA A 316 -60.95 48.20 28.43
C ALA A 316 -60.84 48.80 29.87
N PRO A 317 -59.68 48.97 30.58
CA PRO A 317 -58.33 48.36 30.53
C PRO A 317 -57.68 48.12 31.95
N VAL A 318 -56.33 47.95 32.01
CA VAL A 318 -55.36 48.33 33.11
C VAL A 318 -55.09 47.32 34.27
N THR A 319 -53.92 47.21 34.95
CA THR A 319 -52.42 47.28 34.71
C THR A 319 -51.71 47.04 36.08
N ALA A 320 -50.42 46.62 36.10
CA ALA A 320 -49.34 47.00 37.06
C ALA A 320 -48.65 45.94 37.98
N LEU A 321 -47.34 46.17 38.18
CA LEU A 321 -46.29 45.52 39.03
C LEU A 321 -46.11 46.28 40.39
N PRO A 322 -45.04 46.12 41.22
CA PRO A 322 -44.14 45.01 41.68
C PRO A 322 -43.98 44.96 43.25
N THR A 323 -42.95 44.28 43.81
CA THR A 323 -42.00 44.72 44.93
C THR A 323 -41.54 43.58 45.90
N GLU A 324 -40.42 43.80 46.63
CA GLU A 324 -39.55 42.84 47.37
C GLU A 324 -39.76 42.72 48.92
N ALA A 325 -39.03 41.78 49.57
CA ALA A 325 -38.20 41.94 50.82
C ALA A 325 -38.45 41.07 52.11
N THR A 326 -37.55 40.08 52.33
CA THR A 326 -36.62 39.85 53.50
C THR A 326 -37.06 39.52 54.96
N LEU A 327 -36.25 38.65 55.64
CA LEU A 327 -35.97 38.36 57.10
C LEU A 327 -36.38 36.92 57.58
N ALA A 328 -35.68 36.18 58.47
CA ALA A 328 -34.33 36.20 59.09
C ALA A 328 -33.97 34.83 59.79
N THR A 329 -32.69 34.60 60.15
CA THR A 329 -32.07 33.42 60.90
C THR A 329 -31.95 33.70 62.44
N PRO A 330 -31.28 32.93 63.37
CA PRO A 330 -30.50 31.64 63.39
C PRO A 330 -30.93 30.69 64.60
N PRO A 331 -30.12 29.88 65.38
CA PRO A 331 -28.74 29.31 65.28
C PRO A 331 -28.49 27.80 65.71
N LEU A 332 -27.31 27.23 65.33
CA LEU A 332 -26.32 26.29 66.00
C LEU A 332 -26.80 25.06 66.87
N THR A 333 -26.10 23.91 67.08
CA THR A 333 -24.69 23.63 67.53
C THR A 333 -24.31 22.10 67.53
N GLU A 334 -23.00 21.74 67.41
CA GLU A 334 -22.23 20.53 67.89
C GLU A 334 -22.37 19.05 67.35
N ALA A 335 -21.34 18.23 67.68
CA ALA A 335 -21.05 16.83 67.30
C ALA A 335 -20.18 16.12 68.41
N PRO A 336 -19.53 14.95 68.18
CA PRO A 336 -20.00 13.56 67.96
C PRO A 336 -20.00 12.73 69.30
N PRO A 337 -19.98 11.36 69.34
CA PRO A 337 -18.72 10.58 69.25
C PRO A 337 -18.86 9.10 68.73
N VAL A 338 -18.19 8.11 69.37
CA VAL A 338 -17.94 6.69 68.99
C VAL A 338 -18.77 5.68 69.80
N THR A 339 -19.02 4.45 69.28
CA THR A 339 -18.57 3.14 69.84
C THR A 339 -19.20 1.94 69.08
N ALA A 340 -18.44 0.86 68.92
CA ALA A 340 -18.84 -0.37 68.21
C ALA A 340 -19.54 -1.40 69.11
N LEU A 341 -20.31 -2.31 68.50
CA LEU A 341 -20.62 -3.63 69.08
C LEU A 341 -20.63 -4.70 67.97
N LEU A 342 -19.91 -5.79 68.22
CA LEU A 342 -19.74 -6.95 67.34
C LEU A 342 -20.79 -8.02 67.66
N THR A 343 -21.42 -8.61 66.64
CA THR A 343 -22.08 -9.93 66.75
C THR A 343 -22.00 -10.70 65.43
N GLU A 344 -21.26 -11.80 65.44
CA GLU A 344 -21.27 -12.92 64.47
C GLU A 344 -22.24 -14.04 64.95
N PRO A 345 -22.51 -15.13 64.19
CA PRO A 345 -22.58 -15.29 62.73
C PRO A 345 -23.77 -16.17 62.22
N ALA A 346 -23.86 -16.31 60.88
CA ALA A 346 -24.50 -17.42 60.12
C ALA A 346 -26.04 -17.56 60.11
N PRO A 347 -26.66 -18.34 59.17
CA PRO A 347 -26.09 -19.00 57.98
C PRO A 347 -26.68 -18.51 56.64
N ALA A 348 -26.28 -19.15 55.54
CA ALA A 348 -26.60 -18.75 54.16
C ALA A 348 -28.08 -18.89 53.76
N THR A 349 -28.60 -17.92 53.01
CA THR A 349 -29.64 -18.12 51.99
C THR A 349 -29.42 -17.10 50.87
N ALA A 350 -29.47 -17.54 49.61
CA ALA A 350 -29.18 -16.67 48.45
C ALA A 350 -30.36 -15.73 48.13
N PRO A 351 -30.07 -14.52 47.60
CA PRO A 351 -31.00 -13.81 46.74
C PRO A 351 -30.44 -13.59 45.32
N LEU A 352 -31.38 -13.41 44.39
CA LEU A 352 -31.22 -13.35 42.95
C LEU A 352 -30.13 -12.38 42.46
N ALA A 353 -29.42 -12.78 41.42
CA ALA A 353 -28.60 -11.89 40.61
C ALA A 353 -29.47 -10.89 39.86
N ALA A 354 -29.47 -9.64 40.30
CA ALA A 354 -29.86 -8.50 39.46
C ALA A 354 -28.68 -8.18 38.53
N GLY A 355 -28.60 -8.89 37.41
CA GLY A 355 -27.64 -8.58 36.35
C GLY A 355 -28.05 -7.30 35.64
N THR A 356 -27.47 -6.16 36.02
CA THR A 356 -27.48 -4.97 35.16
C THR A 356 -26.70 -5.33 33.89
N PRO A 357 -27.31 -5.33 32.68
CA PRO A 357 -26.55 -5.46 31.47
C PRO A 357 -25.65 -4.22 31.35
N ALA A 358 -24.34 -4.43 31.28
CA ALA A 358 -23.42 -3.37 30.90
C ALA A 358 -23.83 -2.89 29.50
N GLN A 359 -24.31 -1.65 29.40
CA GLN A 359 -24.63 -1.07 28.10
C GLN A 359 -23.35 -1.00 27.28
N ALA A 360 -23.35 -1.68 26.14
CA ALA A 360 -22.33 -1.46 25.12
C ALA A 360 -22.29 0.03 24.76
N PRO A 361 -21.10 0.61 24.48
CA PRO A 361 -21.01 2.00 24.08
C PRO A 361 -21.87 2.24 22.84
N ALA A 362 -22.70 3.28 22.88
CA ALA A 362 -23.58 3.60 21.76
C ALA A 362 -22.74 3.93 20.53
N ARG A 363 -22.93 3.15 19.45
CA ARG A 363 -22.31 3.44 18.14
C ARG A 363 -22.89 4.76 17.62
N THR A 364 -22.03 5.76 17.51
CA THR A 364 -22.35 7.09 16.99
C THR A 364 -22.25 7.18 15.47
N LEU A 365 -21.51 6.27 14.83
CA LEU A 365 -21.38 6.19 13.38
C LEU A 365 -22.31 5.10 12.81
N ALA A 366 -23.17 5.48 11.85
CA ALA A 366 -24.00 4.52 11.11
C ALA A 366 -23.13 3.59 10.23
N PRO A 367 -23.59 2.36 9.93
CA PRO A 367 -22.88 1.41 9.07
C PRO A 367 -22.43 1.98 7.71
N ALA A 368 -23.29 2.73 7.01
CA ALA A 368 -22.93 3.31 5.73
C ALA A 368 -22.00 4.52 5.86
N ASP A 369 -22.11 5.33 6.93
CA ASP A 369 -21.19 6.45 7.19
C ASP A 369 -19.74 5.98 7.37
N ARG A 370 -19.54 4.80 7.96
CA ARG A 370 -18.22 4.16 8.03
C ARG A 370 -17.66 3.85 6.65
N TRP A 371 -18.50 3.38 5.72
CA TRP A 371 -18.08 3.10 4.35
C TRP A 371 -17.88 4.37 3.51
N ARG A 372 -18.69 5.42 3.73
CA ARG A 372 -18.45 6.77 3.20
C ARG A 372 -17.08 7.32 3.64
N LEU A 373 -16.73 7.15 4.92
CA LEU A 373 -15.43 7.51 5.49
C LEU A 373 -14.26 6.68 4.92
N VAL A 374 -14.40 5.35 4.84
CA VAL A 374 -13.35 4.45 4.32
C VAL A 374 -13.08 4.70 2.83
N LEU A 375 -14.12 4.93 2.04
CA LEU A 375 -13.99 5.15 0.59
C LEU A 375 -13.65 6.61 0.25
N GLY A 376 -13.86 7.56 1.17
CA GLY A 376 -13.69 9.00 0.94
C GLY A 376 -14.73 9.56 -0.02
N ARG A 377 -15.99 9.10 0.06
CA ARG A 377 -17.08 9.39 -0.89
C ARG A 377 -18.36 9.82 -0.15
N SER A 378 -19.17 10.65 -0.80
CA SER A 378 -20.43 11.19 -0.26
C SER A 378 -20.29 11.86 1.12
N SER A 379 -19.24 12.66 1.31
CA SER A 379 -18.99 13.41 2.54
C SER A 379 -20.06 14.49 2.83
N ASP A 380 -20.83 14.88 1.82
CA ASP A 380 -22.02 15.74 1.92
C ASP A 380 -23.17 15.10 2.72
N ARG A 381 -23.22 13.76 2.78
CA ARG A 381 -24.23 12.99 3.52
C ARG A 381 -23.83 12.65 4.95
N LEU A 382 -22.58 12.91 5.34
CA LEU A 382 -22.08 12.58 6.67
C LEU A 382 -22.63 13.54 7.73
N PRO A 383 -22.91 13.06 8.96
CA PRO A 383 -23.19 13.95 10.09
C PRO A 383 -21.97 14.84 10.40
N SER A 384 -22.19 16.04 10.95
CA SER A 384 -21.15 17.07 11.13
C SER A 384 -19.93 16.65 11.98
N GLY A 385 -20.07 15.62 12.83
CA GLY A 385 -18.94 14.98 13.51
C GLY A 385 -18.06 14.14 12.57
N ALA A 386 -18.69 13.38 11.67
CA ALA A 386 -18.01 12.52 10.69
C ALA A 386 -17.49 13.31 9.48
N ALA A 387 -18.16 14.39 9.07
CA ALA A 387 -17.67 15.26 8.00
C ALA A 387 -16.24 15.76 8.27
N ARG A 388 -15.92 16.16 9.50
CA ARG A 388 -14.55 16.56 9.91
C ARG A 388 -13.52 15.43 9.78
N LEU A 389 -13.91 14.18 10.07
CA LEU A 389 -13.04 13.01 9.88
C LEU A 389 -12.76 12.74 8.40
N ALA A 390 -13.77 12.88 7.53
CA ALA A 390 -13.58 12.78 6.08
C ALA A 390 -12.60 13.85 5.60
N THR A 391 -12.90 15.11 5.92
CA THR A 391 -12.10 16.29 5.60
C THR A 391 -10.63 16.17 6.04
N ALA A 392 -10.37 15.78 7.29
CA ALA A 392 -9.00 15.65 7.79
C ALA A 392 -8.18 14.58 7.06
N LEU A 393 -8.84 13.59 6.44
CA LEU A 393 -8.22 12.54 5.63
C LEU A 393 -8.25 12.83 4.12
N ASP A 394 -9.12 13.73 3.65
CA ASP A 394 -9.14 14.22 2.26
C ASP A 394 -7.87 15.01 1.92
N GLU A 395 -7.23 15.63 2.91
CA GLU A 395 -5.91 16.27 2.78
C GLU A 395 -4.76 15.29 2.48
N LEU A 396 -4.93 14.00 2.76
CA LEU A 396 -3.97 12.92 2.47
C LEU A 396 -4.39 12.06 1.27
N TYR A 397 -5.67 11.72 1.17
CA TYR A 397 -6.22 10.73 0.22
C TYR A 397 -7.28 11.33 -0.74
N GLY A 398 -7.44 12.65 -0.75
CA GLY A 398 -8.37 13.36 -1.64
C GLY A 398 -7.66 13.96 -2.85
N ALA A 399 -8.43 14.67 -3.69
CA ALA A 399 -7.89 15.43 -4.82
C ALA A 399 -7.17 16.68 -4.30
N GLY A 400 -5.89 16.50 -3.93
CA GLY A 400 -5.07 17.52 -3.27
C GLY A 400 -5.08 18.87 -3.99
N HIS A 401 -5.58 19.89 -3.28
CA HIS A 401 -5.51 21.28 -3.73
C HIS A 401 -4.14 21.87 -3.34
N GLY A 402 -3.19 21.78 -4.27
CA GLY A 402 -1.96 22.56 -4.26
C GLY A 402 -1.75 23.21 -5.62
N GLU A 403 -1.08 24.36 -5.66
CA GLU A 403 -0.74 25.09 -6.91
C GLU A 403 0.23 24.25 -7.76
N GLY A 404 -0.30 23.32 -8.57
CA GLY A 404 0.50 22.44 -9.41
C GLY A 404 -0.13 21.09 -9.82
N SER A 405 -1.38 20.78 -9.43
CA SER A 405 -2.00 19.50 -9.78
C SER A 405 -2.18 19.34 -11.30
N ARG A 406 -1.59 18.27 -11.85
CA ARG A 406 -1.64 17.93 -13.28
C ARG A 406 -2.97 17.25 -13.61
N GLY A 407 -3.89 17.94 -14.29
CA GLY A 407 -5.15 17.30 -14.71
C GLY A 407 -6.13 18.14 -15.54
N GLY A 408 -5.70 19.26 -16.12
CA GLY A 408 -6.59 20.11 -16.92
C GLY A 408 -6.89 19.53 -18.30
N LEU A 409 -8.17 19.21 -18.57
CA LEU A 409 -8.75 19.16 -19.91
C LEU A 409 -9.96 20.11 -19.97
N PRO A 410 -9.92 21.20 -20.75
CA PRO A 410 -10.97 22.21 -20.75
C PRO A 410 -12.20 21.72 -21.55
N GLY A 411 -13.16 21.13 -20.85
CA GLY A 411 -14.50 20.83 -21.37
C GLY A 411 -15.24 22.11 -21.74
N ARG A 412 -15.54 22.28 -23.04
CA ARG A 412 -16.12 23.50 -23.62
C ARG A 412 -17.57 23.73 -23.18
N GLY A 413 -17.80 24.58 -22.18
CA GLY A 413 -19.09 25.23 -21.93
C GLY A 413 -19.55 25.25 -20.48
N GLY A 414 -18.97 26.12 -19.65
CA GLY A 414 -19.42 26.36 -18.28
C GLY A 414 -18.69 27.57 -17.68
N SER A 415 -19.46 28.55 -17.22
CA SER A 415 -19.03 29.82 -16.61
C SER A 415 -17.85 29.70 -15.63
N GLY A 416 -16.85 30.58 -15.78
CA GLY A 416 -15.66 30.58 -14.93
C GLY A 416 -15.88 31.11 -13.50
N ALA A 417 -14.93 30.78 -12.63
CA ALA A 417 -14.60 31.47 -11.37
C ALA A 417 -15.79 31.89 -10.48
N GLY A 418 -16.61 30.92 -10.06
CA GLY A 418 -17.43 31.07 -8.86
C GLY A 418 -16.56 30.89 -7.61
N GLY A 419 -16.30 31.96 -6.86
CA GLY A 419 -15.60 31.85 -5.58
C GLY A 419 -16.43 31.10 -4.55
N GLY A 420 -15.96 29.92 -4.13
CA GLY A 420 -16.56 29.18 -3.02
C GLY A 420 -16.50 29.99 -1.72
N ARG A 421 -17.56 29.90 -0.91
CA ARG A 421 -17.60 30.44 0.46
C ARG A 421 -17.08 29.44 1.49
N GLU A 422 -16.27 28.50 1.06
CA GLU A 422 -15.58 27.58 1.95
C GLU A 422 -14.45 28.36 2.63
N PRO A 423 -14.25 28.20 3.95
CA PRO A 423 -13.12 28.83 4.62
C PRO A 423 -11.82 28.33 3.99
N SER A 424 -10.87 29.24 3.80
CA SER A 424 -9.49 28.88 3.45
C SER A 424 -8.99 27.83 4.44
N PHE A 425 -8.59 26.67 3.95
CA PHE A 425 -8.30 25.51 4.78
C PHE A 425 -7.17 25.78 5.79
N PRO A 426 -7.18 25.10 6.96
CA PRO A 426 -6.28 25.42 8.04
C PRO A 426 -4.81 25.16 7.67
N GLY A 427 -3.89 25.90 8.30
CA GLY A 427 -2.46 25.66 8.13
C GLY A 427 -2.04 24.29 8.66
N VAL A 428 -0.85 23.81 8.25
CA VAL A 428 -0.29 22.50 8.65
C VAL A 428 -0.42 22.21 10.15
N ARG A 429 -0.23 23.24 10.98
CA ARG A 429 -0.35 23.17 12.45
C ARG A 429 -1.76 22.88 12.91
N GLU A 430 -2.72 23.63 12.38
CA GLU A 430 -4.14 23.50 12.71
C GLU A 430 -4.67 22.13 12.24
N TRP A 431 -4.24 21.65 11.06
CA TRP A 431 -4.53 20.29 10.59
C TRP A 431 -3.89 19.21 11.49
N SER A 432 -2.63 19.41 11.90
CA SER A 432 -1.93 18.52 12.85
C SER A 432 -2.62 18.45 14.22
N GLU A 433 -3.11 19.59 14.73
CA GLU A 433 -3.88 19.69 15.97
C GLU A 433 -5.26 19.03 15.82
N GLU A 434 -5.93 19.20 14.68
CA GLU A 434 -7.18 18.51 14.36
C GLU A 434 -6.99 16.99 14.29
N LEU A 435 -5.94 16.49 13.64
CA LEU A 435 -5.58 15.06 13.64
C LEU A 435 -5.31 14.54 15.06
N ALA A 436 -4.61 15.31 15.90
CA ALA A 436 -4.39 14.97 17.31
C ALA A 436 -5.72 14.84 18.08
N ALA A 437 -6.66 15.76 17.85
CA ALA A 437 -7.95 15.78 18.50
C ALA A 437 -8.92 14.68 18.01
N LEU A 438 -8.85 14.32 16.73
CA LEU A 438 -9.74 13.34 16.10
C LEU A 438 -9.27 11.88 16.24
N PHE A 439 -7.95 11.63 16.16
CA PHE A 439 -7.39 10.27 16.12
C PHE A 439 -6.38 9.98 17.22
N GLY A 440 -5.92 10.99 17.97
CA GLY A 440 -4.87 10.85 18.97
C GLY A 440 -3.44 10.83 18.38
N PRO A 441 -2.40 10.89 19.24
CA PRO A 441 -1.03 11.15 18.80
C PRO A 441 -0.43 10.05 17.92
N GLY A 442 -0.69 8.77 18.21
CA GLY A 442 -0.11 7.67 17.41
C GLY A 442 -0.55 7.68 15.95
N VAL A 443 -1.85 7.86 15.72
CA VAL A 443 -2.43 7.89 14.37
C VAL A 443 -2.13 9.22 13.66
N ARG A 444 -2.02 10.34 14.39
CA ARG A 444 -1.49 11.60 13.86
C ARG A 444 -0.13 11.41 13.18
N GLU A 445 0.84 10.80 13.86
CA GLU A 445 2.18 10.62 13.29
C GLU A 445 2.16 9.74 12.03
N GLU A 446 1.31 8.72 11.99
CA GLU A 446 1.13 7.86 10.81
C GLU A 446 0.57 8.66 9.60
N VAL A 447 -0.44 9.50 9.82
CA VAL A 447 -1.05 10.34 8.78
C VAL A 447 -0.09 11.44 8.30
N LEU A 448 0.63 12.10 9.21
CA LEU A 448 1.64 13.11 8.85
C LEU A 448 2.83 12.49 8.11
N ALA A 449 3.29 11.30 8.51
CA ALA A 449 4.35 10.58 7.80
C ALA A 449 3.93 10.18 6.38
N ALA A 450 2.69 9.69 6.22
CA ALA A 450 2.13 9.39 4.91
C ALA A 450 2.02 10.65 4.03
N ALA A 451 1.58 11.78 4.61
CA ALA A 451 1.47 13.06 3.91
C ALA A 451 2.82 13.59 3.40
N ALA A 452 3.87 13.46 4.20
CA ALA A 452 5.22 13.79 3.76
C ALA A 452 5.62 12.96 2.53
N VAL A 453 5.42 11.64 2.58
CA VAL A 453 5.76 10.71 1.49
C VAL A 453 4.96 10.97 0.22
N THR A 454 3.69 11.40 0.32
CA THR A 454 2.86 11.78 -0.84
C THR A 454 3.16 13.18 -1.39
N GLY A 455 4.12 13.92 -0.81
CA GLY A 455 4.65 15.17 -1.34
C GLY A 455 4.41 16.42 -0.49
N ARG A 456 3.69 16.30 0.64
CA ARG A 456 3.38 17.42 1.55
C ARG A 456 4.51 17.62 2.57
N GLN A 457 5.65 18.13 2.11
CA GLN A 457 6.91 18.17 2.86
C GLN A 457 6.91 19.12 4.09
N ASP A 458 5.99 20.08 4.15
CA ASP A 458 5.87 21.05 5.25
C ASP A 458 5.43 20.41 6.59
N VAL A 459 4.79 19.23 6.56
CA VAL A 459 4.42 18.44 7.75
C VAL A 459 5.62 17.87 8.50
N LEU A 460 6.79 17.74 7.84
CA LEU A 460 7.99 17.14 8.42
C LEU A 460 8.49 17.88 9.67
N ALA A 461 8.13 19.16 9.81
CA ALA A 461 8.49 19.98 10.96
C ALA A 461 7.56 19.80 12.19
N GLU A 462 6.40 19.15 12.03
CA GLU A 462 5.42 18.93 13.09
C GLU A 462 5.38 17.47 13.59
N LEU A 463 6.08 16.55 12.92
CA LEU A 463 6.29 15.16 13.35
C LEU A 463 7.06 15.10 14.69
N ASP A 464 6.60 14.27 15.63
CA ASP A 464 7.35 13.96 16.86
C ASP A 464 8.42 12.89 16.58
N PRO A 465 9.73 13.18 16.73
CA PRO A 465 10.80 12.20 16.56
C PRO A 465 10.68 10.94 17.40
N ALA A 466 9.96 10.96 18.53
CA ALA A 466 9.82 9.81 19.42
C ALA A 466 8.60 8.92 19.13
N ALA A 467 7.63 9.44 18.36
CA ALA A 467 6.38 8.73 18.02
C ALA A 467 6.22 8.48 16.51
N ALA A 468 7.05 9.10 15.66
CA ALA A 468 7.05 8.89 14.21
C ALA A 468 7.21 7.42 13.83
N THR A 469 6.34 6.93 12.94
CA THR A 469 6.42 5.54 12.47
C THR A 469 7.63 5.37 11.53
N PRO A 470 8.54 4.43 11.81
CA PRO A 470 9.76 4.24 11.03
C PRO A 470 9.48 3.66 9.65
N SER A 471 9.86 4.37 8.59
CA SER A 471 9.82 3.85 7.22
C SER A 471 11.03 4.32 6.41
N VAL A 472 11.41 3.51 5.42
CA VAL A 472 12.50 3.83 4.47
C VAL A 472 12.07 4.98 3.57
N GLU A 473 10.78 5.04 3.26
CA GLU A 473 10.11 6.01 2.40
C GLU A 473 10.16 7.40 3.04
N LEU A 474 9.79 7.52 4.33
CA LEU A 474 9.86 8.78 5.06
C LEU A 474 11.31 9.27 5.16
N LEU A 475 12.25 8.39 5.50
CA LEU A 475 13.67 8.74 5.56
C LEU A 475 14.18 9.21 4.20
N ARG A 476 13.86 8.50 3.10
CA ARG A 476 14.19 8.89 1.73
C ARG A 476 13.62 10.27 1.38
N THR A 477 12.35 10.53 1.70
CA THR A 477 11.69 11.82 1.44
C THR A 477 12.37 12.96 2.20
N ILE A 478 12.76 12.75 3.47
CA ILE A 478 13.52 13.73 4.26
C ILE A 478 14.88 14.02 3.62
N LEU A 479 15.60 12.98 3.17
CA LEU A 479 16.92 13.12 2.55
C LEU A 479 16.85 13.80 1.17
N GLN A 480 15.84 13.50 0.35
CA GLN A 480 15.55 14.20 -0.91
C GLN A 480 15.30 15.70 -0.70
N TYR A 481 14.62 16.07 0.39
CA TYR A 481 14.31 17.47 0.70
C TYR A 481 15.48 18.23 1.34
N ALA A 482 16.44 17.52 1.95
CA ALA A 482 17.52 18.12 2.74
C ALA A 482 18.43 19.07 1.95
N GLY A 483 18.72 18.78 0.67
CA GLY A 483 19.67 19.56 -0.14
C GLY A 483 19.28 21.03 -0.37
N GLY A 484 18.00 21.38 -0.21
CA GLY A 484 17.49 22.75 -0.38
C GLY A 484 17.21 23.52 0.92
N LEU A 485 17.44 22.92 2.10
CA LEU A 485 17.00 23.48 3.38
C LEU A 485 18.03 24.40 4.06
N PRO A 486 17.60 25.50 4.70
CA PRO A 486 18.46 26.25 5.61
C PRO A 486 18.92 25.39 6.80
N GLU A 487 20.15 25.60 7.28
CA GLU A 487 20.75 24.82 8.39
C GLU A 487 19.87 24.77 9.65
N ALA A 488 19.11 25.83 9.95
CA ALA A 488 18.16 25.84 11.07
C ALA A 488 17.00 24.84 10.91
N ARG A 489 16.54 24.56 9.67
CA ARG A 489 15.54 23.53 9.37
C ARG A 489 16.17 22.14 9.38
N LEU A 490 17.39 21.98 8.84
CA LEU A 490 18.15 20.73 8.91
C LEU A 490 18.41 20.30 10.36
N ALA A 491 18.81 21.24 11.22
CA ALA A 491 19.01 20.98 12.64
C ALA A 491 17.75 20.50 13.36
N ALA A 492 16.55 20.95 12.95
CA ALA A 492 15.27 20.48 13.47
C ALA A 492 14.92 19.05 13.00
N LEU A 493 15.38 18.63 11.82
CA LEU A 493 15.13 17.29 11.26
C LEU A 493 16.15 16.23 11.72
N ARG A 494 17.37 16.61 12.13
CA ARG A 494 18.41 15.68 12.64
C ARG A 494 17.91 14.71 13.74
N PRO A 495 17.11 15.12 14.74
CA PRO A 495 16.57 14.19 15.75
C PRO A 495 15.64 13.12 15.16
N LEU A 496 14.78 13.49 14.21
CA LEU A 496 13.88 12.58 13.50
C LEU A 496 14.68 11.59 12.65
N VAL A 497 15.60 12.08 11.82
CA VAL A 497 16.47 11.24 10.99
C VAL A 497 17.26 10.23 11.83
N ARG A 498 17.83 10.67 12.96
CA ARG A 498 18.54 9.77 13.88
C ARG A 498 17.62 8.67 14.43
N HIS A 499 16.42 9.02 14.89
CA HIS A 499 15.46 8.02 15.39
C HIS A 499 15.08 7.01 14.30
N LEU A 500 14.74 7.49 13.10
CA LEU A 500 14.41 6.64 11.95
C LEU A 500 15.57 5.68 11.61
N VAL A 501 16.82 6.17 11.56
CA VAL A 501 18.00 5.33 11.30
C VAL A 501 18.24 4.30 12.41
N GLU A 502 18.17 4.70 13.68
CA GLU A 502 18.32 3.80 14.83
C GLU A 502 17.25 2.69 14.82
N GLU A 503 16.02 3.04 14.46
CA GLU A 503 14.89 2.11 14.46
C GLU A 503 14.91 1.16 13.26
N LEU A 504 15.14 1.67 12.05
CA LEU A 504 15.33 0.84 10.86
C LEU A 504 16.54 -0.10 11.03
N THR A 505 17.63 0.39 11.66
CA THR A 505 18.77 -0.46 12.07
C THR A 505 18.31 -1.59 13.00
N ARG A 506 17.52 -1.29 14.03
CA ARG A 506 17.05 -2.28 15.02
C ARG A 506 16.20 -3.37 14.37
N GLN A 507 15.32 -2.98 13.44
CA GLN A 507 14.52 -3.91 12.64
C GLN A 507 15.40 -4.76 11.72
N LEU A 508 16.33 -4.14 10.99
CA LEU A 508 17.22 -4.83 10.06
C LEU A 508 18.17 -5.80 10.77
N ALA A 509 18.79 -5.37 11.87
CA ALA A 509 19.64 -6.22 12.71
C ALA A 509 18.86 -7.40 13.34
N THR A 510 17.53 -7.33 13.43
CA THR A 510 16.69 -8.45 13.84
C THR A 510 16.44 -9.41 12.66
N ARG A 511 16.15 -8.90 11.47
CA ARG A 511 15.98 -9.69 10.23
C ARG A 511 17.26 -10.41 9.81
N LEU A 512 18.42 -9.76 9.92
CA LEU A 512 19.72 -10.31 9.51
C LEU A 512 20.36 -11.23 10.57
N ARG A 513 19.86 -11.24 11.81
CA ARG A 513 20.43 -12.04 12.90
C ARG A 513 20.55 -13.54 12.58
N PRO A 514 19.55 -14.23 12.01
CA PRO A 514 19.65 -15.65 11.72
C PRO A 514 20.81 -15.96 10.77
N ALA A 515 20.91 -15.21 9.66
CA ALA A 515 21.98 -15.30 8.69
C ALA A 515 23.36 -14.97 9.30
N LEU A 516 23.51 -13.81 9.95
CA LEU A 516 24.78 -13.37 10.53
C LEU A 516 25.22 -14.21 11.76
N THR A 517 24.38 -15.13 12.25
CA THR A 517 24.78 -16.16 13.25
C THR A 517 25.25 -17.48 12.63
N GLY A 518 25.49 -17.49 11.31
CA GLY A 518 26.03 -18.57 10.48
C GLY A 518 26.71 -19.69 11.26
N ALA A 519 25.98 -20.80 11.40
CA ALA A 519 26.28 -22.00 12.17
C ALA A 519 27.24 -21.80 13.37
N MET A 520 26.67 -21.73 14.59
CA MET A 520 27.39 -21.85 15.87
C MET A 520 28.14 -23.20 16.00
N THR A 521 29.23 -23.37 15.27
CA THR A 521 30.10 -24.55 15.29
C THR A 521 30.89 -24.54 16.60
N ALA A 522 30.27 -25.09 17.63
CA ALA A 522 30.85 -25.16 18.96
C ALA A 522 32.13 -26.01 18.91
N ARG A 523 33.28 -25.35 19.06
CA ARG A 523 34.57 -25.98 18.81
C ARG A 523 34.86 -27.02 19.92
N PRO A 524 35.28 -28.25 19.58
CA PRO A 524 35.71 -29.21 20.57
C PRO A 524 36.94 -28.67 21.32
N THR A 525 36.88 -28.67 22.65
CA THR A 525 37.98 -28.24 23.53
C THR A 525 38.12 -29.21 24.70
N ARG A 526 39.34 -29.35 25.24
CA ARG A 526 39.57 -30.05 26.51
C ARG A 526 39.57 -29.11 27.73
N ARG A 527 39.45 -27.79 27.50
CA ARG A 527 39.33 -26.82 28.59
C ARG A 527 37.91 -26.89 29.20
N PRO A 528 37.77 -27.04 30.53
CA PRO A 528 36.47 -26.90 31.21
C PRO A 528 35.84 -25.52 30.91
N GLY A 529 34.51 -25.46 30.82
CA GLY A 529 33.77 -24.20 30.62
C GLY A 529 32.66 -24.22 29.56
N GLY A 530 32.39 -25.38 28.93
CA GLY A 530 31.31 -25.55 27.95
C GLY A 530 30.45 -26.80 28.23
N ARG A 531 29.37 -27.01 27.46
CA ARG A 531 28.58 -28.25 27.56
C ARG A 531 29.45 -29.44 27.14
N LEU A 532 29.38 -30.56 27.86
CA LEU A 532 30.13 -31.77 27.51
C LEU A 532 29.67 -32.31 26.13
N ASP A 533 30.60 -32.59 25.24
CA ASP A 533 30.35 -33.29 23.99
C ASP A 533 30.33 -34.81 24.27
N LEU A 534 29.16 -35.33 24.64
CA LEU A 534 28.99 -36.73 25.03
C LEU A 534 29.51 -37.72 23.96
N PRO A 535 29.13 -37.63 22.67
CA PRO A 535 29.69 -38.50 21.63
C PRO A 535 31.23 -38.47 21.55
N ARG A 536 31.86 -37.29 21.51
CA ARG A 536 33.33 -37.18 21.41
C ARG A 536 34.02 -37.63 22.70
N THR A 537 33.43 -37.35 23.86
CA THR A 537 33.94 -37.80 25.16
C THR A 537 33.86 -39.32 25.28
N LEU A 538 32.75 -39.94 24.88
CA LEU A 538 32.63 -41.40 24.87
C LEU A 538 33.67 -42.03 23.94
N HIS A 539 33.77 -41.59 22.68
CA HIS A 539 34.78 -42.09 21.74
C HIS A 539 36.22 -41.96 22.26
N ALA A 540 36.57 -40.81 22.86
CA ALA A 540 37.90 -40.58 23.43
C ALA A 540 38.22 -41.44 24.67
N ASN A 541 37.20 -42.07 25.27
CA ASN A 541 37.31 -42.88 26.49
C ASN A 541 36.80 -44.32 26.31
N LEU A 542 36.53 -44.80 25.09
CA LEU A 542 36.11 -46.21 24.88
C LEU A 542 37.14 -47.22 25.43
N ALA A 543 38.41 -46.85 25.51
CA ALA A 543 39.46 -47.66 26.15
C ALA A 543 39.30 -47.83 27.68
N THR A 544 38.48 -47.00 28.35
CA THR A 544 38.15 -47.14 29.78
C THR A 544 36.80 -47.84 30.01
N ALA A 545 36.17 -48.34 28.93
CA ALA A 545 34.93 -49.08 29.00
C ALA A 545 35.15 -50.46 29.65
N ARG A 546 34.42 -50.73 30.73
CA ARG A 546 34.45 -51.99 31.48
C ARG A 546 33.04 -52.50 31.71
N ARG A 547 32.84 -53.81 31.70
CA ARG A 547 31.58 -54.42 32.13
C ARG A 547 31.56 -54.50 33.66
N THR A 548 30.48 -54.00 34.25
CA THR A 548 30.12 -54.21 35.65
C THR A 548 29.68 -55.66 35.85
N THR A 549 29.64 -56.13 37.11
CA THR A 549 29.08 -57.44 37.50
C THR A 549 27.70 -57.71 36.91
N ASP A 550 26.92 -56.65 36.73
CA ASP A 550 25.51 -56.69 36.29
C ASP A 550 25.38 -56.61 34.75
N GLY A 551 26.48 -56.80 34.02
CA GLY A 551 26.53 -56.80 32.55
C GLY A 551 26.51 -55.42 31.89
N THR A 552 26.23 -54.35 32.63
CA THR A 552 26.24 -52.96 32.12
C THR A 552 27.64 -52.48 31.77
N ILE A 553 27.78 -51.67 30.71
CA ILE A 553 29.06 -51.07 30.31
C ILE A 553 29.22 -49.71 31.00
N GLN A 554 30.21 -49.60 31.88
CA GLN A 554 30.60 -48.35 32.52
C GLN A 554 31.84 -47.78 31.82
N VAL A 555 31.83 -46.48 31.51
CA VAL A 555 32.97 -45.75 30.90
C VAL A 555 33.43 -44.65 31.86
N ILE A 556 34.72 -44.56 32.18
CA ILE A 556 35.27 -43.43 32.95
C ILE A 556 35.65 -42.30 31.98
N PRO A 557 35.09 -41.08 32.11
CA PRO A 557 35.43 -39.96 31.24
C PRO A 557 36.74 -39.26 31.68
N GLU A 558 37.88 -39.94 31.58
CA GLU A 558 39.20 -39.38 31.90
C GLU A 558 39.61 -38.22 30.97
N LYS A 559 39.17 -38.28 29.72
CA LYS A 559 39.44 -37.29 28.67
C LYS A 559 38.14 -36.58 28.25
N PRO A 560 37.58 -35.70 29.10
CA PRO A 560 36.35 -34.98 28.76
C PRO A 560 36.61 -34.00 27.61
N VAL A 561 35.71 -34.02 26.62
CA VAL A 561 35.70 -33.08 25.50
C VAL A 561 34.48 -32.19 25.66
N PHE A 562 34.70 -30.89 25.87
CA PHE A 562 33.65 -29.89 25.98
C PHE A 562 33.44 -29.17 24.65
N ARG A 563 32.24 -28.63 24.45
CA ARG A 563 31.90 -27.73 23.35
C ARG A 563 32.08 -26.30 23.83
N SER A 564 33.13 -25.60 23.38
CA SER A 564 33.23 -24.18 23.67
C SER A 564 32.21 -23.40 22.85
N ARG A 565 31.58 -22.39 23.46
CA ARG A 565 30.86 -21.36 22.71
C ARG A 565 31.89 -20.58 21.90
N ALA A 566 31.91 -20.79 20.59
CA ALA A 566 32.64 -19.90 19.69
C ALA A 566 31.90 -18.57 19.67
N ARG A 567 32.33 -17.62 20.50
CA ARG A 567 31.94 -16.22 20.33
C ARG A 567 32.75 -15.69 19.15
N ARG A 568 32.20 -15.86 17.95
CA ARG A 568 32.49 -15.02 16.80
C ARG A 568 31.26 -14.15 16.65
N SER A 569 31.37 -12.87 16.98
CA SER A 569 30.61 -11.89 16.20
C SER A 569 31.06 -12.13 14.76
N ALA A 570 30.10 -12.30 13.86
CA ALA A 570 30.43 -12.50 12.46
C ALA A 570 30.78 -11.13 11.88
N ASP A 571 31.96 -10.60 12.25
CA ASP A 571 32.44 -9.31 11.79
C ASP A 571 32.69 -9.43 10.29
N TRP A 572 31.71 -8.97 9.51
CA TRP A 572 31.75 -8.89 8.05
C TRP A 572 32.09 -7.45 7.68
N ARG A 573 32.91 -7.25 6.65
CA ARG A 573 33.23 -5.91 6.13
C ARG A 573 32.37 -5.65 4.91
N LEU A 574 31.66 -4.53 4.92
CA LEU A 574 30.91 -4.02 3.78
C LEU A 574 31.59 -2.75 3.29
N ILE A 575 31.93 -2.69 2.01
CA ILE A 575 32.48 -1.49 1.38
C ILE A 575 31.49 -1.07 0.29
N LEU A 576 30.78 0.03 0.53
CA LEU A 576 29.89 0.66 -0.44
C LEU A 576 30.72 1.65 -1.26
N VAL A 577 30.75 1.48 -2.58
CA VAL A 577 31.52 2.29 -3.52
C VAL A 577 30.52 2.99 -4.44
N THR A 578 30.25 4.27 -4.18
CA THR A 578 29.13 5.02 -4.79
C THR A 578 29.65 6.09 -5.75
N ASP A 579 29.11 6.07 -6.96
CA ASP A 579 29.28 7.11 -7.98
C ASP A 579 28.44 8.35 -7.62
N VAL A 580 29.08 9.53 -7.65
CA VAL A 580 28.45 10.81 -7.28
C VAL A 580 28.39 11.80 -8.45
N SER A 581 28.38 11.28 -9.69
CA SER A 581 28.15 12.09 -10.88
C SER A 581 26.76 12.76 -10.89
N GLY A 582 26.58 13.79 -11.72
CA GLY A 582 25.31 14.54 -11.78
C GLY A 582 24.10 13.76 -12.28
N SER A 583 24.27 12.54 -12.82
CA SER A 583 23.18 11.60 -13.14
C SER A 583 22.76 10.73 -11.94
N MET A 584 23.57 10.71 -10.87
CA MET A 584 23.49 9.77 -9.74
C MET A 584 22.88 10.36 -8.46
N GLU A 585 22.29 11.56 -8.49
CA GLU A 585 21.73 12.23 -7.30
C GLU A 585 20.73 11.35 -6.52
N ALA A 586 19.70 10.82 -7.20
CA ALA A 586 18.71 9.91 -6.62
C ALA A 586 19.32 8.63 -6.03
N SER A 587 20.37 8.10 -6.67
CA SER A 587 21.08 6.91 -6.21
C SER A 587 22.06 7.19 -5.07
N THR A 588 22.60 8.40 -4.98
CA THR A 588 23.45 8.83 -3.86
C THR A 588 22.65 8.86 -2.56
N ILE A 589 21.39 9.33 -2.62
CA ILE A 589 20.44 9.30 -1.50
C ILE A 589 20.17 7.87 -1.04
N TRP A 590 19.92 6.95 -1.99
CA TRP A 590 19.77 5.52 -1.69
C TRP A 590 21.02 4.93 -1.04
N SER A 591 22.21 5.21 -1.57
CA SER A 591 23.48 4.73 -1.02
C SER A 591 23.72 5.25 0.39
N ALA A 592 23.47 6.54 0.64
CA ALA A 592 23.59 7.15 1.96
C ALA A 592 22.68 6.47 2.99
N LEU A 593 21.38 6.34 2.67
CA LEU A 593 20.39 5.66 3.50
C LEU A 593 20.82 4.22 3.83
N THR A 594 21.21 3.47 2.80
CA THR A 594 21.68 2.09 2.90
C THR A 594 22.88 1.95 3.81
N ALA A 595 23.86 2.84 3.64
CA ALA A 595 25.07 2.89 4.44
C ALA A 595 24.73 3.14 5.92
N SER A 596 23.88 4.13 6.21
CA SER A 596 23.50 4.50 7.58
C SER A 596 22.77 3.39 8.32
N VAL A 597 21.81 2.73 7.69
CA VAL A 597 21.06 1.62 8.30
C VAL A 597 21.97 0.39 8.51
N LEU A 598 22.89 0.11 7.59
CA LEU A 598 23.81 -1.03 7.72
C LEU A 598 24.96 -0.77 8.72
N ALA A 599 25.46 0.46 8.86
CA ALA A 599 26.53 0.81 9.80
C ALA A 599 26.12 0.76 11.28
N GLY A 600 24.82 0.69 11.56
CA GLY A 600 24.30 0.42 12.90
C GLY A 600 24.21 -1.08 13.24
N VAL A 601 24.36 -1.99 12.26
CA VAL A 601 24.25 -3.45 12.49
C VAL A 601 25.52 -3.97 13.19
N PRO A 602 25.46 -4.53 14.42
CA PRO A 602 26.65 -4.81 15.23
C PRO A 602 27.64 -5.84 14.67
N THR A 603 27.26 -6.57 13.63
CA THR A 603 28.08 -7.59 12.94
C THR A 603 28.60 -7.11 11.57
N LEU A 604 28.34 -5.86 11.19
CA LEU A 604 28.83 -5.28 9.94
C LEU A 604 29.75 -4.08 10.22
N SER A 605 30.90 -4.05 9.55
CA SER A 605 31.78 -2.88 9.47
C SER A 605 31.60 -2.22 8.10
N THR A 606 30.71 -1.24 8.04
CA THR A 606 30.36 -0.51 6.83
C THR A 606 31.33 0.63 6.57
N HIS A 607 31.93 0.63 5.38
CA HIS A 607 32.75 1.71 4.83
C HIS A 607 31.99 2.32 3.65
N PHE A 608 32.13 3.63 3.46
CA PHE A 608 31.50 4.36 2.36
C PHE A 608 32.53 5.17 1.59
N LEU A 609 32.70 4.82 0.31
CA LEU A 609 33.57 5.51 -0.62
C LEU A 609 32.70 6.23 -1.66
N ALA A 610 32.78 7.56 -1.69
CA ALA A 610 32.24 8.35 -2.80
C ALA A 610 33.33 8.48 -3.89
N PHE A 611 32.97 8.40 -5.16
CA PHE A 611 33.91 8.64 -6.25
C PHE A 611 33.30 9.45 -7.41
N SER A 612 34.14 10.30 -7.99
CA SER A 612 33.92 10.92 -9.30
C SER A 612 35.23 10.84 -10.11
N THR A 613 35.98 11.95 -10.20
CA THR A 613 37.39 11.97 -10.62
C THR A 613 38.35 11.65 -9.47
N GLU A 614 37.99 12.00 -8.24
CA GLU A 614 38.69 11.66 -7.01
C GLU A 614 37.88 10.66 -6.19
N VAL A 615 38.51 9.99 -5.22
CA VAL A 615 37.86 9.04 -4.31
C VAL A 615 37.95 9.59 -2.89
N VAL A 616 36.80 9.73 -2.23
CA VAL A 616 36.67 10.27 -0.87
C VAL A 616 36.12 9.17 0.05
N ASP A 617 36.80 8.94 1.17
CA ASP A 617 36.34 8.03 2.22
C ASP A 617 35.49 8.79 3.24
N LEU A 618 34.17 8.53 3.22
CA LEU A 618 33.18 9.11 4.12
C LEU A 618 32.76 8.13 5.23
N THR A 619 33.56 7.09 5.50
CA THR A 619 33.27 6.07 6.55
C THR A 619 32.99 6.68 7.92
N GLY A 620 33.56 7.86 8.25
CA GLY A 620 33.26 8.59 9.49
C GLY A 620 31.83 9.14 9.59
N HIS A 621 31.18 9.41 8.47
CA HIS A 621 29.91 10.14 8.38
C HIS A 621 28.72 9.20 8.19
N VAL A 622 28.96 7.91 8.00
CA VAL A 622 27.92 6.92 7.67
C VAL A 622 26.76 6.88 8.66
N ARG A 623 26.98 7.19 9.95
CA ARG A 623 25.89 7.21 10.95
C ARG A 623 24.97 8.43 10.88
N ASP A 624 25.30 9.45 10.10
CA ASP A 624 24.44 10.60 9.83
C ASP A 624 24.28 10.80 8.31
N PRO A 625 23.18 10.30 7.71
CA PRO A 625 22.98 10.40 6.27
C PRO A 625 22.84 11.84 5.78
N LEU A 626 22.44 12.79 6.63
CA LEU A 626 22.38 14.21 6.25
C LEU A 626 23.80 14.77 6.08
N SER A 627 24.70 14.50 7.03
CA SER A 627 26.11 14.90 6.92
C SER A 627 26.78 14.23 5.73
N LEU A 628 26.52 12.94 5.50
CA LEU A 628 27.07 12.22 4.35
C LEU A 628 26.64 12.85 3.01
N LEU A 629 25.36 13.21 2.85
CA LEU A 629 24.87 13.85 1.62
C LEU A 629 25.38 15.28 1.42
N LEU A 630 25.60 16.04 2.50
CA LEU A 630 26.15 17.40 2.42
C LEU A 630 27.64 17.42 2.10
N GLU A 631 28.38 16.36 2.41
CA GLU A 631 29.81 16.21 2.07
C GLU A 631 30.03 15.62 0.67
N VAL A 632 29.03 14.95 0.09
CA VAL A 632 29.06 14.51 -1.30
C VAL A 632 28.87 15.71 -2.24
N SER A 633 29.99 16.21 -2.76
CA SER A 633 30.01 17.25 -3.79
C SER A 633 29.88 16.63 -5.19
N VAL A 634 28.83 17.00 -5.92
CA VAL A 634 28.56 16.55 -7.29
C VAL A 634 29.53 17.23 -8.27
N GLY A 635 30.48 16.48 -8.82
CA GLY A 635 31.56 17.07 -9.62
C GLY A 635 32.19 16.14 -10.67
N GLY A 636 31.85 16.40 -11.94
CA GLY A 636 32.60 16.11 -13.17
C GLY A 636 33.42 14.80 -13.29
N GLY A 637 32.88 13.84 -14.05
CA GLY A 637 33.59 12.64 -14.52
C GLY A 637 33.48 11.44 -13.58
N THR A 638 33.59 10.24 -14.15
CA THR A 638 33.35 8.97 -13.44
C THR A 638 34.56 8.04 -13.59
N HIS A 639 35.20 7.66 -12.49
CA HIS A 639 36.31 6.69 -12.51
C HIS A 639 36.10 5.51 -11.54
N ILE A 640 35.22 4.58 -11.91
CA ILE A 640 34.80 3.42 -11.10
C ILE A 640 36.01 2.55 -10.73
N ALA A 641 36.94 2.34 -11.65
CA ALA A 641 38.16 1.58 -11.40
C ALA A 641 39.07 2.20 -10.32
N ALA A 642 39.04 3.52 -10.08
CA ALA A 642 39.75 4.14 -8.96
C ALA A 642 39.05 3.85 -7.62
N GLY A 643 37.73 3.93 -7.57
CA GLY A 643 36.94 3.56 -6.40
C GLY A 643 37.18 2.11 -5.98
N LEU A 644 37.15 1.16 -6.93
CA LEU A 644 37.46 -0.25 -6.68
C LEU A 644 38.91 -0.49 -6.20
N ARG A 645 39.87 0.27 -6.73
CA ARG A 645 41.28 0.19 -6.32
C ARG A 645 41.48 0.67 -4.88
N HIS A 646 40.77 1.73 -4.49
CA HIS A 646 40.77 2.21 -3.11
C HIS A 646 40.07 1.21 -2.18
N ALA A 647 38.91 0.69 -2.58
CA ALA A 647 38.20 -0.37 -1.86
C ALA A 647 39.10 -1.60 -1.62
N ARG A 648 39.93 -1.99 -2.60
CA ARG A 648 40.92 -3.07 -2.43
C ARG A 648 41.94 -2.78 -1.32
N GLY A 649 42.32 -1.53 -1.10
CA GLY A 649 43.20 -1.12 -0.01
C GLY A 649 42.60 -1.31 1.39
N LEU A 650 41.27 -1.35 1.50
CA LEU A 650 40.53 -1.54 2.76
C LEU A 650 40.22 -3.03 3.07
N ILE A 651 40.70 -3.98 2.26
CA ILE A 651 40.42 -5.41 2.43
C ILE A 651 41.42 -6.04 3.41
N GLU A 652 40.94 -6.46 4.58
CA GLU A 652 41.71 -7.25 5.55
C GLU A 652 41.51 -8.75 5.38
N VAL A 653 40.24 -9.18 5.27
CA VAL A 653 39.87 -10.60 5.18
C VAL A 653 38.97 -10.78 3.96
N PRO A 654 39.52 -11.17 2.80
CA PRO A 654 38.78 -11.22 1.53
C PRO A 654 37.49 -12.03 1.61
N SER A 655 37.55 -13.25 2.15
CA SER A 655 36.42 -14.17 2.34
C SER A 655 35.38 -13.70 3.37
N ARG A 656 35.57 -12.53 3.97
CA ARG A 656 34.62 -11.84 4.86
C ARG A 656 34.35 -10.40 4.43
N THR A 657 34.70 -10.04 3.19
CA THR A 657 34.52 -8.71 2.63
C THR A 657 33.53 -8.73 1.47
N LEU A 658 32.53 -7.86 1.59
CA LEU A 658 31.48 -7.58 0.61
C LEU A 658 31.81 -6.22 -0.01
N VAL A 659 31.97 -6.15 -1.32
CA VAL A 659 32.21 -4.91 -2.08
C VAL A 659 31.01 -4.67 -2.98
N VAL A 660 30.29 -3.57 -2.76
CA VAL A 660 29.09 -3.22 -3.51
C VAL A 660 29.35 -1.92 -4.24
N VAL A 661 29.28 -1.93 -5.58
CA VAL A 661 29.45 -0.76 -6.43
C VAL A 661 28.08 -0.24 -6.83
N ILE A 662 27.80 1.04 -6.58
CA ILE A 662 26.54 1.70 -6.94
C ILE A 662 26.85 2.77 -8.00
N SER A 663 26.47 2.50 -9.25
CA SER A 663 26.77 3.33 -10.44
C SER A 663 25.80 2.99 -11.59
N ASP A 664 25.71 3.85 -12.60
CA ASP A 664 25.09 3.55 -13.91
C ASP A 664 25.99 2.66 -14.81
N PHE A 665 27.22 2.39 -14.35
CA PHE A 665 28.29 1.67 -15.04
C PHE A 665 28.82 2.38 -16.31
N GLU A 666 28.70 3.70 -16.39
CA GLU A 666 29.39 4.52 -17.39
C GLU A 666 30.79 4.93 -16.90
N GLU A 667 31.79 4.07 -17.14
CA GLU A 667 33.20 4.35 -16.83
C GLU A 667 33.78 5.39 -17.81
N GLY A 668 34.25 6.54 -17.30
CA GLY A 668 34.94 7.57 -18.09
C GLY A 668 36.40 7.24 -18.40
N GLY A 669 36.98 6.25 -17.72
CA GLY A 669 38.29 5.67 -18.02
C GLY A 669 38.25 4.47 -18.97
N PRO A 670 39.41 3.82 -19.24
CA PRO A 670 39.45 2.62 -20.06
C PRO A 670 38.78 1.42 -19.37
N LEU A 671 37.72 0.88 -19.98
CA LEU A 671 36.94 -0.27 -19.48
C LEU A 671 37.80 -1.51 -19.11
N ALA A 672 38.92 -1.73 -19.82
CA ALA A 672 39.86 -2.79 -19.50
C ALA A 672 40.45 -2.68 -18.07
N GLY A 673 40.62 -1.46 -17.56
CA GLY A 673 41.06 -1.19 -16.18
C GLY A 673 39.99 -1.60 -15.16
N LEU A 674 38.72 -1.23 -15.39
CA LEU A 674 37.59 -1.64 -14.56
C LEU A 674 37.47 -3.17 -14.47
N LEU A 675 37.48 -3.85 -15.62
CA LEU A 675 37.40 -5.32 -15.69
C LEU A 675 38.60 -6.01 -15.01
N ALA A 676 39.79 -5.39 -15.04
CA ALA A 676 40.95 -5.91 -14.33
C ALA A 676 40.82 -5.80 -12.81
N GLU A 677 40.33 -4.66 -12.30
CA GLU A 677 40.13 -4.46 -10.86
C GLU A 677 39.00 -5.38 -10.32
N VAL A 678 37.90 -5.54 -11.06
CA VAL A 678 36.82 -6.50 -10.73
C VAL A 678 37.37 -7.93 -10.64
N ARG A 679 38.09 -8.39 -11.67
CA ARG A 679 38.70 -9.74 -11.65
C ARG A 679 39.69 -9.89 -10.51
N ALA A 680 40.46 -8.87 -10.17
CA ALA A 680 41.37 -8.90 -9.03
C ALA A 680 40.62 -9.11 -7.71
N LEU A 681 39.52 -8.40 -7.47
CA LEU A 681 38.69 -8.55 -6.27
C LEU A 681 38.05 -9.94 -6.16
N VAL A 682 37.46 -10.43 -7.26
CA VAL A 682 36.86 -11.78 -7.34
C VAL A 682 37.92 -12.86 -7.12
N ASN A 683 39.07 -12.78 -7.78
CA ASN A 683 40.18 -13.74 -7.61
C ASN A 683 40.80 -13.71 -6.22
N THR A 684 40.70 -12.57 -5.51
CA THR A 684 41.16 -12.44 -4.11
C THR A 684 40.18 -13.14 -3.14
N GLY A 685 38.98 -13.53 -3.60
CA GLY A 685 37.96 -14.24 -2.82
C GLY A 685 36.96 -13.31 -2.13
N CYS A 686 36.81 -12.08 -2.61
CA CYS A 686 35.78 -11.15 -2.12
C CYS A 686 34.44 -11.38 -2.81
N HIS A 687 33.35 -11.07 -2.10
CA HIS A 687 32.02 -11.05 -2.68
C HIS A 687 31.76 -9.68 -3.28
N VAL A 688 31.85 -9.58 -4.61
CA VAL A 688 31.63 -8.32 -5.35
C VAL A 688 30.22 -8.31 -5.94
N LEU A 689 29.56 -7.16 -5.90
CA LEU A 689 28.22 -6.93 -6.46
C LEU A 689 28.17 -5.56 -7.15
N GLY A 690 27.61 -5.52 -8.35
CA GLY A 690 27.17 -4.28 -8.98
C GLY A 690 25.71 -4.02 -8.66
N CYS A 691 25.41 -2.91 -8.01
CA CYS A 691 24.08 -2.36 -7.90
C CYS A 691 23.91 -1.29 -8.99
N ALA A 692 22.99 -1.52 -9.92
CA ALA A 692 22.64 -0.53 -10.92
C ALA A 692 21.99 0.70 -10.27
N SER A 693 22.28 1.89 -10.83
CA SER A 693 21.60 3.13 -10.47
C SER A 693 20.08 2.98 -10.54
N LEU A 694 19.39 3.48 -9.51
CA LEU A 694 17.95 3.63 -9.42
C LEU A 694 17.58 5.10 -9.61
N ASP A 695 16.54 5.36 -10.41
CA ASP A 695 15.87 6.67 -10.45
C ASP A 695 14.99 6.91 -9.21
N ASP A 696 14.38 8.09 -9.10
CA ASP A 696 13.48 8.44 -7.98
C ASP A 696 12.26 7.51 -7.85
N ALA A 697 11.85 6.87 -8.95
CA ALA A 697 10.78 5.88 -9.02
C ALA A 697 11.26 4.44 -8.73
N GLY A 698 12.55 4.24 -8.45
CA GLY A 698 13.13 2.92 -8.22
C GLY A 698 13.14 2.06 -9.48
N ARG A 699 13.41 2.66 -10.64
CA ARG A 699 13.64 1.96 -11.92
C ARG A 699 15.14 1.92 -12.24
N PRO A 700 15.65 0.80 -12.78
CA PRO A 700 17.06 0.67 -13.09
C PRO A 700 17.49 1.52 -14.29
N ARG A 701 18.64 2.18 -14.16
CA ARG A 701 19.29 2.93 -15.25
C ARG A 701 20.77 2.55 -15.31
N TYR A 702 21.16 1.77 -16.33
CA TYR A 702 22.56 1.37 -16.49
C TYR A 702 22.92 0.94 -17.91
N SER A 703 24.22 0.95 -18.22
CA SER A 703 24.76 0.45 -19.49
C SER A 703 24.77 -1.08 -19.53
N THR A 704 23.79 -1.68 -20.23
CA THR A 704 23.64 -3.14 -20.35
C THR A 704 24.86 -3.83 -20.96
N GLY A 705 25.51 -3.20 -21.94
CA GLY A 705 26.72 -3.71 -22.60
C GLY A 705 27.97 -3.73 -21.70
N VAL A 706 28.05 -2.84 -20.71
CA VAL A 706 29.11 -2.87 -19.69
C VAL A 706 28.75 -3.85 -18.58
N ALA A 707 27.49 -3.85 -18.11
CA ALA A 707 27.01 -4.80 -17.10
C ALA A 707 27.22 -6.26 -17.50
N GLY A 708 26.95 -6.64 -18.76
CA GLY A 708 27.22 -7.99 -19.26
C GLY A 708 28.70 -8.40 -19.18
N GLN A 709 29.62 -7.46 -19.41
CA GLN A 709 31.07 -7.70 -19.29
C GLN A 709 31.52 -7.81 -17.83
N LEU A 710 30.88 -7.06 -16.92
CA LEU A 710 31.12 -7.14 -15.47
C LEU A 710 30.62 -8.48 -14.89
N VAL A 711 29.45 -8.94 -15.32
CA VAL A 711 28.94 -10.29 -14.99
C VAL A 711 29.89 -11.37 -15.51
N ALA A 712 30.36 -11.27 -16.76
CA ALA A 712 31.37 -12.18 -17.31
C ALA A 712 32.73 -12.10 -16.61
N ALA A 713 33.03 -11.00 -15.90
CA ALA A 713 34.22 -10.83 -15.06
C ALA A 713 34.04 -11.37 -13.63
N GLY A 714 32.85 -11.88 -13.27
CA GLY A 714 32.54 -12.46 -11.97
C GLY A 714 31.82 -11.54 -10.98
N MET A 715 31.42 -10.34 -11.40
CA MET A 715 30.61 -9.42 -10.58
C MET A 715 29.14 -9.47 -11.05
N PRO A 716 28.23 -10.17 -10.35
CA PRO A 716 26.81 -10.08 -10.65
C PRO A 716 26.35 -8.62 -10.60
N VAL A 717 25.48 -8.23 -11.53
CA VAL A 717 24.85 -6.91 -11.58
C VAL A 717 23.36 -7.09 -11.36
N ALA A 718 22.79 -6.32 -10.44
CA ALA A 718 21.36 -6.32 -10.11
C ALA A 718 20.89 -4.91 -9.77
N ALA A 719 19.59 -4.66 -9.88
CA ALA A 719 18.95 -3.47 -9.35
C ALA A 719 18.27 -3.88 -8.03
N LEU A 720 18.76 -3.36 -6.90
CA LEU A 720 18.33 -3.79 -5.57
C LEU A 720 17.97 -2.59 -4.72
N SER A 721 16.81 -2.64 -4.08
CA SER A 721 16.50 -1.81 -2.91
C SER A 721 17.42 -2.16 -1.73
N PRO A 722 17.51 -1.31 -0.68
CA PRO A 722 18.36 -1.58 0.48
C PRO A 722 17.92 -2.82 1.27
N LEU A 723 16.62 -3.15 1.24
CA LEU A 723 16.10 -4.38 1.85
C LEU A 723 16.54 -5.62 1.08
N GLU A 724 16.55 -5.57 -0.25
CA GLU A 724 17.06 -6.66 -1.10
C GLU A 724 18.58 -6.78 -1.02
N LEU A 725 19.31 -5.66 -0.98
CA LEU A 725 20.75 -5.67 -0.73
C LEU A 725 21.05 -6.27 0.64
N ALA A 726 20.31 -5.90 1.68
CA ALA A 726 20.46 -6.50 3.00
C ALA A 726 20.10 -8.00 3.00
N ARG A 727 19.09 -8.44 2.23
CA ARG A 727 18.77 -9.86 2.04
C ARG A 727 19.93 -10.60 1.37
N TRP A 728 20.51 -10.04 0.32
CA TRP A 728 21.71 -10.58 -0.35
C TRP A 728 22.91 -10.63 0.59
N ILE A 729 23.13 -9.59 1.41
CA ILE A 729 24.14 -9.62 2.49
C ILE A 729 23.83 -10.79 3.43
N GLY A 730 22.58 -10.97 3.87
CA GLY A 730 22.16 -12.13 4.65
C GLY A 730 22.56 -13.46 3.99
N GLU A 731 22.20 -13.66 2.72
CA GLU A 731 22.52 -14.88 1.96
C GLU A 731 24.01 -15.15 1.79
N LYS A 732 24.85 -14.11 1.63
CA LYS A 732 26.32 -14.28 1.56
C LYS A 732 26.99 -14.43 2.91
N THR A 733 26.29 -14.13 4.00
CA THR A 733 26.85 -14.13 5.35
C THR A 733 26.42 -15.31 6.24
N ALA A 734 25.45 -16.10 5.77
CA ALA A 734 24.94 -17.34 6.37
C ALA A 734 25.87 -18.57 6.19
#